data_AF-A0A3D4ISF4-F1
#
_entry.id   AF-A0A3D4ISF4-F1
#
_cell.length_a   1.000
_cell.length_b   1.000
_cell.length_c   1.000
_cell.angle_alpha   90.00
_cell.angle_beta   90.00
_cell.angle_gamma   90.00
#
_symmetry.space_group_name_H-M   'P 1'
#
loop_
_entity.id
_entity.type
_entity.pdbx_description
1 polymer ?
#
loop_
_entity_poly.entity_id
_entity_poly.type
_entity_poly.pdbx_seq_one_letter_code
_entity_poly.pdbx_strand_id
1 'polypeptide(L)'
;MNKFSKRQAYEKGLVLLEELLTADRSDGRFTDMQFNGFGALKELLLPMDNRSAWGAEDLRYEPEVKRFHELLKNGFGNRYDEAVSSLKNSILTSFYTPAFITEPIVEAIQRNSESIDSILEPAAGTGNFVNALKKYFPQSSITAIEKDLLASEALKKLHPDIEVIHSGYENFKNRNFDLVVSNIPFGSTSVYDDQIFREAIPVKIKATTRIHNYYFVKSFDNLKSGGILAFVSTNGLMDSPGNREIREHLMKNADLISAVRLPNDTFAESGTFPVTDIILLRRNAQKRNASPSENLFIESEKINVPDDKGLSVEVNINAYYKPNSGNALGTFTAGGQYQRDSLNMLRREGFGENDFRDSIAQLIDDGFRQLEHKVVAKKVAEDESTISSAIVLPLNHPDYDILKRGNLVIHHGKVGIIDYSGIEKIINPEPVIKDIDHAFHFTGLRNSLVRLVQSELDGDEPKMKAHRAELNNQYDLFTFRYGNLNLPSNKKLILFDAEGFKVLSLERLANDRYVKADIFSKQVNNVQKTFAKPESLKDAVLLSLNAHNGVNVEFISSLMQKSKDEIIREGFDQELLFRNIESRASQYVTKDEFLSGNIVQKIEAWEKIKDSERRNAFPELTDKDIDTHLERLKEVQPVFLKRELIDINLGERWIPIDIYESFAEHLFKEKTQLKYLESADQFLVNVSRYSNEESIMYAATIHNGRISGSKIMEYAMADTQPYLQIRIDGTNPPQYKPDQDGMKNVEMKIKQVKDEFENFLSTRQDIAGRIEELYNRNINNAVRRNYDGSHLQLTGLKHFALRTHQKDAIWMLLQQDGGIVDHKVGAGKTLVMVSAAMEMRRLGIAQKPLIICMKANVTDVAKDFLKAYPSAKVLAPDPQKDFTKQKRQRLFASIASNDWDAVIMTHDMFQAIPQSPRVKKEILEQELKNLEDDLKAVSEDRSLSKRVLKGLQGRQQNLK
;
A
#
# COMPACT_ATOMS: atom_id res chain seq x y z
N MET A 1 -23.77 29.25 30.18
CA MET A 1 -22.82 28.59 29.24
C MET A 1 -21.48 29.29 29.35
N ASN A 2 -20.48 28.66 29.97
CA ASN A 2 -19.11 29.13 29.81
C ASN A 2 -18.67 28.74 28.40
N LYS A 3 -18.53 29.73 27.51
CA LYS A 3 -17.94 29.52 26.18
C LYS A 3 -16.53 28.96 26.38
N PHE A 4 -16.19 27.92 25.61
CA PHE A 4 -14.84 27.37 25.53
C PHE A 4 -13.81 28.51 25.40
N SER A 5 -12.90 28.63 26.37
CA SER A 5 -11.80 29.60 26.36
C SER A 5 -10.50 28.90 26.02
N LYS A 6 -9.98 29.16 24.82
CA LYS A 6 -8.70 28.60 24.35
C LYS A 6 -7.55 28.92 25.30
N ARG A 7 -7.62 30.07 25.99
CA ARG A 7 -6.61 30.49 26.98
C ARG A 7 -6.63 29.62 28.23
N GLN A 8 -7.80 29.23 28.71
CA GLN A 8 -7.93 28.28 29.82
C GLN A 8 -7.41 26.87 29.44
N ALA A 9 -7.57 26.47 28.18
CA ALA A 9 -7.02 25.20 27.69
C ALA A 9 -5.47 25.21 27.68
N TYR A 10 -4.85 26.32 27.27
CA TYR A 10 -3.41 26.53 27.38
C TYR A 10 -2.91 26.53 28.83
N GLU A 11 -3.59 27.23 29.73
CA GLU A 11 -3.24 27.25 31.16
C GLU A 11 -3.29 25.84 31.77
N LYS A 12 -4.35 25.07 31.53
CA LYS A 12 -4.46 23.69 32.01
C LYS A 12 -3.39 22.77 31.43
N GLY A 13 -3.07 22.92 30.14
CA GLY A 13 -2.01 22.14 29.48
C GLY A 13 -0.62 22.46 30.02
N LEU A 14 -0.34 23.73 30.31
CA LEU A 14 0.91 24.17 30.94
C LEU A 14 1.04 23.63 32.36
N VAL A 15 -0.02 23.71 33.17
CA VAL A 15 -0.04 23.17 34.55
C VAL A 15 0.21 21.66 34.53
N LEU A 16 -0.46 20.90 33.65
CA LEU A 16 -0.21 19.47 33.49
C LEU A 16 1.26 19.20 33.14
N LEU A 17 1.81 19.94 32.18
CA LEU A 17 3.19 19.72 31.74
C LEU A 17 4.20 20.10 32.84
N GLU A 18 3.98 21.19 33.57
CA GLU A 18 4.79 21.56 34.74
C GLU A 18 4.75 20.48 35.80
N GLU A 19 3.56 19.93 36.09
CA GLU A 19 3.44 18.84 37.03
C GLU A 19 4.10 17.56 36.53
N LEU A 20 3.95 17.16 35.26
CA LEU A 20 4.63 15.98 34.71
C LEU A 20 6.15 16.04 34.89
N LEU A 21 6.72 17.23 34.95
CA LEU A 21 8.16 17.48 34.99
C LEU A 21 8.73 17.71 36.40
N THR A 22 7.90 17.86 37.43
CA THR A 22 8.36 17.96 38.82
C THR A 22 8.38 16.58 39.50
N ALA A 23 9.55 16.23 40.08
CA ALA A 23 9.84 14.91 40.62
C ALA A 23 9.30 14.66 42.04
N ASP A 24 8.82 15.68 42.76
CA ASP A 24 8.39 15.55 44.15
C ASP A 24 7.07 16.30 44.43
N ARG A 25 6.06 15.51 44.78
CA ARG A 25 4.70 15.87 45.29
C ARG A 25 3.81 16.68 44.34
N SER A 26 2.63 16.12 44.05
CA SER A 26 1.50 16.86 43.47
C SER A 26 0.99 17.87 44.50
N ASP A 27 0.92 19.15 44.14
CA ASP A 27 0.36 20.22 44.98
C ASP A 27 -1.18 20.13 45.12
N GLY A 28 -1.80 19.04 44.64
CA GLY A 28 -3.25 18.85 44.58
C GLY A 28 -3.96 19.71 43.52
N ARG A 29 -3.25 20.64 42.87
CA ARG A 29 -3.82 21.57 41.88
C ARG A 29 -4.32 20.88 40.61
N PHE A 30 -3.70 19.77 40.21
CA PHE A 30 -4.08 19.04 39.00
C PHE A 30 -5.19 18.00 39.20
N THR A 31 -5.33 17.41 40.39
CA THR A 31 -6.44 16.48 40.71
C THR A 31 -7.82 17.14 40.62
N ASP A 32 -7.90 18.46 40.83
CA ASP A 32 -9.14 19.24 40.69
C ASP A 32 -9.34 19.79 39.25
N MET A 33 -8.38 19.60 38.34
CA MET A 33 -8.46 20.09 36.97
C MET A 33 -8.85 18.98 35.99
N GLN A 34 -10.05 19.09 35.40
CA GLN A 34 -10.40 18.34 34.19
C GLN A 34 -9.53 18.82 33.03
N PHE A 35 -8.47 18.07 32.70
CA PHE A 35 -7.65 18.27 31.52
C PHE A 35 -8.15 17.40 30.35
N ASN A 36 -8.53 18.07 29.27
CA ASN A 36 -9.28 17.47 28.17
C ASN A 36 -8.39 17.09 26.96
N GLY A 37 -7.07 16.95 27.16
CA GLY A 37 -6.10 16.63 26.10
C GLY A 37 -5.54 17.84 25.35
N PHE A 38 -4.57 17.57 24.46
CA PHE A 38 -3.86 18.62 23.70
C PHE A 38 -4.54 18.98 22.36
N GLY A 39 -5.57 18.24 21.94
CA GLY A 39 -6.27 18.38 20.64
C GLY A 39 -6.69 19.79 20.24
N ALA A 40 -7.04 20.64 21.21
CA ALA A 40 -7.51 22.00 20.96
C ALA A 40 -6.38 23.05 20.83
N LEU A 41 -5.12 22.69 21.07
CA LEU A 41 -3.95 23.57 21.10
C LEU A 41 -3.16 23.52 19.78
N LYS A 42 -3.85 23.74 18.67
CA LYS A 42 -3.30 23.59 17.31
C LYS A 42 -2.09 24.48 17.05
N GLU A 43 -1.98 25.60 17.75
CA GLU A 43 -0.86 26.55 17.63
C GLU A 43 0.47 26.00 18.17
N LEU A 44 0.44 24.94 18.99
CA LEU A 44 1.64 24.19 19.38
C LEU A 44 2.32 23.47 18.19
N LEU A 45 1.64 23.37 17.04
CA LEU A 45 2.21 22.81 15.81
C LEU A 45 2.95 23.85 14.96
N LEU A 46 2.79 25.14 15.26
CA LEU A 46 3.33 26.22 14.44
C LEU A 46 4.85 26.36 14.65
N PRO A 47 5.61 26.67 13.58
CA PRO A 47 7.05 26.85 13.68
C PRO A 47 7.39 28.08 14.53
N MET A 48 8.08 27.85 15.66
CA MET A 48 8.49 28.92 16.60
C MET A 48 9.54 29.87 16.01
N ASP A 49 10.30 29.38 15.04
CA ASP A 49 11.35 30.08 14.30
C ASP A 49 10.82 30.85 13.09
N ASN A 50 9.56 30.63 12.70
CA ASN A 50 8.94 31.29 11.56
C ASN A 50 7.61 31.97 11.93
N ARG A 51 7.71 33.18 12.51
CA ARG A 51 6.57 34.01 12.90
C ARG A 51 5.64 34.41 11.75
N SER A 52 6.11 34.34 10.50
CA SER A 52 5.27 34.61 9.30
C SER A 52 4.24 33.51 9.01
N ALA A 53 4.43 32.32 9.59
CA ALA A 53 3.49 31.21 9.49
C ALA A 53 2.31 31.31 10.49
N TRP A 54 2.29 32.35 11.34
CA TRP A 54 1.27 32.54 12.37
C TRP A 54 0.22 33.55 11.90
N GLY A 55 -1.06 33.20 12.00
CA GLY A 55 -2.15 34.14 11.77
C GLY A 55 -2.27 35.20 12.88
N ALA A 56 -3.00 36.29 12.59
CA ALA A 56 -3.21 37.37 13.55
C ALA A 56 -3.96 36.94 14.84
N GLU A 57 -4.76 35.87 14.77
CA GLU A 57 -5.40 35.27 15.94
C GLU A 57 -4.48 34.31 16.71
N ASP A 58 -3.63 33.54 16.00
CA ASP A 58 -2.68 32.60 16.61
C ASP A 58 -1.60 33.32 17.42
N LEU A 59 -1.15 34.48 16.93
CA LEU A 59 -0.16 35.33 17.62
C LEU A 59 -0.59 35.77 19.02
N ARG A 60 -1.90 35.71 19.35
CA ARG A 60 -2.41 36.02 20.69
C ARG A 60 -2.02 34.97 21.74
N TYR A 61 -1.62 33.77 21.31
CA TYR A 61 -1.22 32.65 22.16
C TYR A 61 0.29 32.33 22.06
N GLU A 62 1.07 33.16 21.35
CA GLU A 62 2.53 33.02 21.21
C GLU A 62 3.27 32.87 22.56
N PRO A 63 2.94 33.64 23.62
CA PRO A 63 3.58 33.49 24.94
C PRO A 63 3.32 32.12 25.57
N GLU A 64 2.08 31.64 25.54
CA GLU A 64 1.66 30.35 26.08
C GLU A 64 2.33 29.19 25.33
N VAL A 65 2.41 29.26 24.00
CA VAL A 65 3.09 28.26 23.16
C VAL A 65 4.61 28.23 23.42
N LYS A 66 5.27 29.39 23.55
CA LYS A 66 6.71 29.46 23.90
C LYS A 66 7.00 28.75 25.22
N ARG A 67 6.24 29.10 26.26
CA ARG A 67 6.37 28.48 27.58
C ARG A 67 6.17 26.96 27.52
N PHE A 68 5.22 26.50 26.71
CA PHE A 68 4.95 25.09 26.52
C PHE A 68 6.15 24.33 25.92
N HIS A 69 6.76 24.88 24.86
CA HIS A 69 7.96 24.30 24.23
C HIS A 69 9.19 24.37 25.14
N GLU A 70 9.36 25.45 25.92
CA GLU A 70 10.44 25.57 26.90
C GLU A 70 10.35 24.51 27.99
N LEU A 71 9.15 24.26 28.53
CA LEU A 71 8.90 23.20 29.50
C LEU A 71 9.19 21.82 28.92
N LEU A 72 8.69 21.52 27.72
CA LEU A 72 9.00 20.26 27.03
C LEU A 72 10.52 20.07 26.86
N LYS A 73 11.24 21.12 26.49
CA LYS A 73 12.69 21.07 26.26
C LYS A 73 13.47 20.86 27.55
N ASN A 74 13.09 21.55 28.61
CA ASN A 74 13.71 21.42 29.93
C ASN A 74 13.42 20.07 30.58
N GLY A 75 12.21 19.55 30.38
CA GLY A 75 11.73 18.33 31.01
C GLY A 75 12.14 17.02 30.33
N PHE A 76 12.07 16.98 28.99
CA PHE A 76 12.37 15.78 28.22
C PHE A 76 13.80 15.75 27.67
N GLY A 77 14.53 16.88 27.69
CA GLY A 77 15.95 16.96 27.29
C GLY A 77 16.21 16.34 25.92
N ASN A 78 16.97 15.24 25.88
CA ASN A 78 17.30 14.50 24.64
C ASN A 78 16.07 13.86 23.96
N ARG A 79 14.96 13.68 24.70
CA ARG A 79 13.68 13.17 24.21
C ARG A 79 12.71 14.29 23.81
N TYR A 80 13.17 15.55 23.75
CA TYR A 80 12.34 16.69 23.32
C TYR A 80 11.66 16.44 21.96
N ASP A 81 12.40 15.94 20.98
CA ASP A 81 11.84 15.65 19.65
C ASP A 81 10.76 14.55 19.69
N GLU A 82 10.89 13.57 20.61
CA GLU A 82 9.88 12.53 20.83
C GLU A 82 8.62 13.14 21.46
N ALA A 83 8.78 14.00 22.47
CA ALA A 83 7.68 14.68 23.14
C ALA A 83 6.95 15.66 22.21
N VAL A 84 7.67 16.38 21.35
CA VAL A 84 7.08 17.22 20.29
C VAL A 84 6.37 16.36 19.24
N SER A 85 6.92 15.20 18.87
CA SER A 85 6.25 14.29 17.93
C SER A 85 4.98 13.67 18.52
N SER A 86 5.00 13.31 19.81
CA SER A 86 3.85 12.89 20.59
C SER A 86 2.79 13.99 20.64
N LEU A 87 3.17 15.22 21.01
CA LEU A 87 2.28 16.39 20.98
C LEU A 87 1.64 16.60 19.59
N LYS A 88 2.43 16.49 18.51
CA LYS A 88 1.94 16.60 17.13
C LYS A 88 0.90 15.55 16.80
N ASN A 89 1.17 14.29 17.14
CA ASN A 89 0.24 13.20 16.93
C ASN A 89 -1.02 13.40 17.77
N SER A 90 -0.88 13.70 19.06
CA SER A 90 -1.98 13.98 19.99
C SER A 90 -2.87 15.11 19.49
N ILE A 91 -2.32 16.22 19.00
CA ILE A 91 -3.12 17.33 18.46
C ILE A 91 -3.91 16.94 17.20
N LEU A 92 -3.33 16.07 16.36
CA LEU A 92 -3.94 15.63 15.11
C LEU A 92 -4.93 14.47 15.29
N THR A 93 -4.84 13.70 16.38
CA THR A 93 -5.59 12.45 16.55
C THR A 93 -6.38 12.29 17.85
N SER A 94 -6.20 13.15 18.86
CA SER A 94 -6.94 13.04 20.13
C SER A 94 -8.31 13.71 20.05
N PHE A 95 -9.36 12.91 20.14
CA PHE A 95 -10.74 13.37 20.33
C PHE A 95 -11.17 13.05 21.75
N TYR A 96 -11.49 14.09 22.52
CA TYR A 96 -11.88 13.97 23.92
C TYR A 96 -13.34 13.53 24.05
N THR A 97 -13.62 12.54 24.91
CA THR A 97 -14.98 12.11 25.22
C THR A 97 -15.49 12.82 26.48
N PRO A 98 -16.55 13.64 26.40
CA PRO A 98 -17.03 14.42 27.54
C PRO A 98 -17.76 13.56 28.57
N ALA A 99 -17.77 14.04 29.82
CA ALA A 99 -18.37 13.33 30.97
C ALA A 99 -19.87 13.05 30.79
N PHE A 100 -20.60 13.92 30.08
CA PHE A 100 -22.01 13.70 29.76
C PHE A 100 -22.24 12.54 28.77
N ILE A 101 -21.17 11.96 28.19
CA ILE A 101 -21.19 10.73 27.39
C ILE A 101 -20.61 9.55 28.19
N THR A 102 -19.46 9.72 28.85
CA THR A 102 -18.79 8.60 29.53
C THR A 102 -19.55 8.10 30.76
N GLU A 103 -20.03 8.99 31.62
CA GLU A 103 -20.75 8.64 32.85
C GLU A 103 -22.04 7.84 32.60
N PRO A 104 -22.99 8.26 31.75
CA PRO A 104 -24.24 7.52 31.56
C PRO A 104 -24.03 6.11 30.97
N ILE A 105 -22.98 5.91 30.16
CA ILE A 105 -22.63 4.56 29.65
C ILE A 105 -22.18 3.66 30.81
N VAL A 106 -21.24 4.15 31.63
CA VAL A 106 -20.67 3.37 32.74
C VAL A 106 -21.71 3.12 33.83
N GLU A 107 -22.50 4.14 34.18
CA GLU A 107 -23.58 4.05 35.16
C GLU A 107 -24.67 3.04 34.75
N ALA A 108 -25.10 3.08 33.48
CA ALA A 108 -26.07 2.11 32.99
C ALA A 108 -25.52 0.69 33.01
N ILE A 109 -24.24 0.48 32.65
CA ILE A 109 -23.61 -0.84 32.76
C ILE A 109 -23.55 -1.31 34.23
N GLN A 110 -23.20 -0.42 35.17
CA GLN A 110 -23.14 -0.73 36.60
C GLN A 110 -24.50 -1.17 37.15
N ARG A 111 -25.58 -0.48 36.77
CA ARG A 111 -26.94 -0.81 37.23
C ARG A 111 -27.47 -2.15 36.72
N ASN A 112 -26.95 -2.64 35.58
CA ASN A 112 -27.45 -3.84 34.90
C ASN A 112 -26.43 -5.00 34.86
N SER A 113 -25.36 -4.94 35.67
CA SER A 113 -24.33 -5.99 35.75
C SER A 113 -24.14 -6.44 37.20
N GLU A 114 -24.10 -7.75 37.45
CA GLU A 114 -23.97 -8.31 38.81
C GLU A 114 -22.57 -8.07 39.42
N SER A 115 -21.50 -8.25 38.63
CA SER A 115 -20.11 -7.99 39.05
C SER A 115 -19.20 -7.74 37.84
N ILE A 116 -18.31 -6.76 37.94
CA ILE A 116 -17.28 -6.45 36.94
C ILE A 116 -15.95 -6.34 37.69
N ASP A 117 -15.04 -7.30 37.51
CA ASP A 117 -13.78 -7.35 38.27
C ASP A 117 -12.59 -6.84 37.45
N SER A 118 -12.67 -6.96 36.12
CA SER A 118 -11.59 -6.67 35.20
C SER A 118 -12.07 -5.84 34.01
N ILE A 119 -11.44 -4.70 33.79
CA ILE A 119 -11.84 -3.69 32.81
C ILE A 119 -10.66 -3.33 31.91
N LEU A 120 -10.90 -3.26 30.60
CA LEU A 120 -9.94 -2.80 29.61
C LEU A 120 -10.42 -1.51 28.92
N GLU A 121 -9.55 -0.50 28.91
CA GLU A 121 -9.71 0.72 28.12
C GLU A 121 -8.61 0.77 27.04
N PRO A 122 -8.87 0.28 25.80
CA PRO A 122 -7.83 0.04 24.79
C PRO A 122 -7.31 1.30 24.06
N ALA A 123 -7.93 2.45 24.30
CA ALA A 123 -7.49 3.77 23.82
C ALA A 123 -7.95 4.81 24.85
N ALA A 124 -7.13 5.03 25.87
CA ALA A 124 -7.55 5.72 27.09
C ALA A 124 -7.41 7.24 27.05
N GLY A 125 -6.57 7.77 26.15
CA GLY A 125 -6.25 9.20 26.10
C GLY A 125 -5.78 9.70 27.47
N THR A 126 -6.41 10.76 27.95
CA THR A 126 -6.14 11.34 29.28
C THR A 126 -6.99 10.75 30.41
N GLY A 127 -7.87 9.76 30.12
CA GLY A 127 -8.55 8.96 31.16
C GLY A 127 -9.97 9.38 31.56
N ASN A 128 -10.80 9.93 30.67
CA ASN A 128 -12.18 10.28 31.06
C ASN A 128 -13.07 9.07 31.32
N PHE A 129 -12.90 7.99 30.53
CA PHE A 129 -13.57 6.73 30.83
C PHE A 129 -12.99 6.14 32.11
N VAL A 130 -11.66 6.15 32.30
CA VAL A 130 -11.04 5.80 33.59
C VAL A 130 -11.66 6.54 34.78
N ASN A 131 -11.88 7.85 34.69
CA ASN A 131 -12.52 8.64 35.74
C ASN A 131 -13.94 8.13 36.07
N ALA A 132 -14.76 7.89 35.03
CA ALA A 132 -16.09 7.31 35.22
C ALA A 132 -16.01 5.88 35.79
N LEU A 133 -15.11 5.05 35.27
CA LEU A 133 -14.88 3.69 35.73
C LEU A 133 -14.50 3.64 37.21
N LYS A 134 -13.56 4.47 37.67
CA LYS A 134 -13.18 4.53 39.09
C LYS A 134 -14.33 4.97 39.99
N LYS A 135 -15.20 5.86 39.51
CA LYS A 135 -16.37 6.34 40.25
C LYS A 135 -17.42 5.24 40.45
N TYR A 136 -17.72 4.46 39.42
CA TYR A 136 -18.81 3.46 39.45
C TYR A 136 -18.32 2.03 39.74
N PHE A 137 -17.04 1.73 39.51
CA PHE A 137 -16.38 0.44 39.70
C PHE A 137 -15.08 0.57 40.51
N PRO A 138 -15.15 1.08 41.76
CA PRO A 138 -13.96 1.42 42.55
C PRO A 138 -13.10 0.22 42.99
N GLN A 139 -13.64 -1.00 42.90
CA GLN A 139 -12.96 -2.23 43.31
C GLN A 139 -12.40 -3.02 42.11
N SER A 140 -12.65 -2.57 40.88
CA SER A 140 -12.29 -3.31 39.68
C SER A 140 -10.84 -3.02 39.26
N SER A 141 -10.17 -4.04 38.74
CA SER A 141 -8.88 -3.88 38.09
C SER A 141 -9.05 -3.22 36.72
N ILE A 142 -8.41 -2.07 36.51
CA ILE A 142 -8.47 -1.32 35.26
C ILE A 142 -7.11 -1.40 34.56
N THR A 143 -7.12 -1.89 33.31
CA THR A 143 -5.99 -1.83 32.39
C THR A 143 -6.29 -0.80 31.30
N ALA A 144 -5.45 0.23 31.19
CA ALA A 144 -5.60 1.30 30.22
C ALA A 144 -4.41 1.33 29.25
N ILE A 145 -4.69 1.41 27.95
CA ILE A 145 -3.67 1.42 26.89
C ILE A 145 -3.70 2.77 26.20
N GLU A 146 -2.53 3.40 26.08
CA GLU A 146 -2.38 4.66 25.37
C GLU A 146 -1.09 4.64 24.53
N LYS A 147 -1.20 5.08 23.27
CA LYS A 147 -0.10 5.07 22.29
C LYS A 147 0.71 6.36 22.34
N ASP A 148 0.11 7.47 22.77
CA ASP A 148 0.76 8.77 22.88
C ASP A 148 1.53 8.89 24.20
N LEU A 149 2.82 9.26 24.12
CA LEU A 149 3.71 9.35 25.28
C LEU A 149 3.20 10.35 26.32
N LEU A 150 2.86 11.56 25.91
CA LEU A 150 2.42 12.61 26.84
C LEU A 150 1.07 12.27 27.49
N ALA A 151 0.12 11.74 26.72
CA ALA A 151 -1.16 11.28 27.26
C ALA A 151 -0.98 10.09 28.23
N SER A 152 -0.12 9.13 27.91
CA SER A 152 0.15 7.98 28.77
C SER A 152 0.82 8.37 30.09
N GLU A 153 1.77 9.31 30.09
CA GLU A 153 2.41 9.80 31.32
C GLU A 153 1.41 10.61 32.18
N ALA A 154 0.57 11.43 31.55
CA ALA A 154 -0.52 12.13 32.23
C ALA A 154 -1.50 11.16 32.89
N LEU A 155 -1.92 10.13 32.15
CA LEU A 155 -2.83 9.09 32.64
C LEU A 155 -2.24 8.35 33.85
N LYS A 156 -0.96 7.96 33.76
CA LYS A 156 -0.25 7.26 34.85
C LYS A 156 -0.11 8.12 36.10
N LYS A 157 0.06 9.44 35.94
CA LYS A 157 0.16 10.37 37.06
C LYS A 157 -1.20 10.66 37.70
N LEU A 158 -2.26 10.79 36.90
CA LEU A 158 -3.65 10.97 37.37
C LEU A 158 -4.20 9.72 38.08
N HIS A 159 -3.80 8.55 37.60
CA HIS A 159 -4.32 7.26 38.06
C HIS A 159 -3.17 6.30 38.37
N PRO A 160 -2.39 6.55 39.44
CA PRO A 160 -1.27 5.69 39.81
C PRO A 160 -1.69 4.29 40.29
N ASP A 161 -2.98 4.10 40.56
CA ASP A 161 -3.60 2.88 41.08
C ASP A 161 -4.08 1.90 40.00
N ILE A 162 -3.94 2.24 38.70
CA ILE A 162 -4.34 1.38 37.58
C ILE A 162 -3.13 0.90 36.76
N GLU A 163 -3.32 -0.15 35.95
CA GLU A 163 -2.28 -0.60 35.01
C GLU A 163 -2.33 0.26 33.74
N VAL A 164 -1.36 1.17 33.59
CA VAL A 164 -1.19 1.98 32.35
C VAL A 164 -0.11 1.36 31.46
N ILE A 165 -0.47 1.06 30.21
CA ILE A 165 0.43 0.48 29.20
C ILE A 165 0.65 1.51 28.08
N HIS A 166 1.86 2.08 28.03
CA HIS A 166 2.29 2.93 26.91
C HIS A 166 2.63 2.06 25.70
N SER A 167 1.65 1.78 24.84
CA SER A 167 1.83 0.99 23.63
C SER A 167 0.69 1.18 22.62
N GLY A 168 0.96 0.88 21.35
CA GLY A 168 -0.12 0.67 20.38
C GLY A 168 -0.95 -0.56 20.73
N TYR A 169 -2.27 -0.48 20.56
CA TYR A 169 -3.18 -1.58 20.89
C TYR A 169 -2.85 -2.87 20.09
N GLU A 170 -2.29 -2.74 18.89
CA GLU A 170 -1.71 -3.82 18.08
C GLU A 170 -0.70 -4.71 18.81
N ASN A 171 0.05 -4.16 19.77
CA ASN A 171 1.07 -4.91 20.49
C ASN A 171 0.54 -5.55 21.78
N PHE A 172 -0.70 -5.23 22.18
CA PHE A 172 -1.30 -5.80 23.37
C PHE A 172 -1.66 -7.28 23.14
N LYS A 173 -1.15 -8.15 24.02
CA LYS A 173 -1.48 -9.58 24.03
C LYS A 173 -2.84 -9.77 24.69
N ASN A 174 -3.73 -10.51 24.02
CA ASN A 174 -5.10 -10.67 24.51
C ASN A 174 -5.14 -11.28 25.92
N ARG A 175 -5.99 -10.69 26.77
CA ARG A 175 -6.37 -11.19 28.10
C ARG A 175 -7.89 -11.37 28.14
N ASN A 176 -8.45 -11.68 29.30
CA ASN A 176 -9.89 -11.91 29.49
C ASN A 176 -10.46 -10.88 30.47
N PHE A 177 -11.33 -9.98 29.99
CA PHE A 177 -11.94 -8.89 30.75
C PHE A 177 -13.47 -9.04 30.85
N ASP A 178 -14.04 -8.52 31.92
CA ASP A 178 -15.50 -8.46 32.13
C ASP A 178 -16.12 -7.29 31.36
N LEU A 179 -15.38 -6.18 31.25
CA LEU A 179 -15.78 -4.98 30.51
C LEU A 179 -14.65 -4.49 29.60
N VAL A 180 -14.97 -4.18 28.35
CA VAL A 180 -14.09 -3.41 27.46
C VAL A 180 -14.83 -2.17 27.01
N VAL A 181 -14.33 -0.98 27.39
CA VAL A 181 -15.00 0.30 27.14
C VAL A 181 -13.99 1.34 26.67
N SER A 182 -14.33 2.11 25.63
CA SER A 182 -13.47 3.18 25.11
C SER A 182 -14.18 4.00 24.04
N ASN A 183 -13.71 5.24 23.85
CA ASN A 183 -13.88 5.95 22.59
C ASN A 183 -12.70 5.61 21.66
N ILE A 184 -12.97 4.77 20.68
CA ILE A 184 -11.92 4.18 19.86
C ILE A 184 -11.51 5.13 18.71
N PRO A 185 -10.27 5.04 18.19
CA PRO A 185 -9.82 5.92 17.12
C PRO A 185 -10.69 5.86 15.85
N PHE A 186 -10.92 7.02 15.24
CA PHE A 186 -11.70 7.19 14.02
C PHE A 186 -10.78 7.18 12.80
N GLY A 187 -11.16 6.50 11.71
CA GLY A 187 -10.43 6.62 10.45
C GLY A 187 -10.44 5.40 9.54
N SER A 188 -9.75 5.56 8.41
CA SER A 188 -9.53 4.55 7.37
C SER A 188 -8.18 3.83 7.46
N THR A 189 -7.42 4.07 8.52
CA THR A 189 -6.08 3.52 8.72
C THR A 189 -6.13 2.01 8.90
N SER A 190 -5.22 1.29 8.23
CA SER A 190 -5.00 -0.13 8.43
C SER A 190 -4.06 -0.39 9.62
N VAL A 191 -4.32 -1.46 10.36
CA VAL A 191 -3.51 -1.89 11.51
C VAL A 191 -2.88 -3.24 11.18
N TYR A 192 -1.61 -3.43 11.55
CA TYR A 192 -0.97 -4.74 11.50
C TYR A 192 -0.91 -5.30 12.92
N ASP A 193 -1.54 -6.45 13.14
CA ASP A 193 -1.53 -7.17 14.42
C ASP A 193 -1.10 -8.62 14.18
N ASP A 194 0.12 -8.94 14.61
CA ASP A 194 0.73 -10.25 14.40
C ASP A 194 -0.14 -11.40 14.91
N GLN A 195 -0.86 -11.24 16.03
CA GLN A 195 -1.75 -12.27 16.56
C GLN A 195 -2.93 -12.52 15.60
N ILE A 196 -3.59 -11.47 15.13
CA ILE A 196 -4.71 -11.59 14.17
C ILE A 196 -4.25 -12.19 12.84
N PHE A 197 -3.08 -11.80 12.35
CA PHE A 197 -2.54 -12.35 11.10
C PHE A 197 -2.17 -13.83 11.23
N ARG A 198 -1.66 -14.27 12.39
CA ARG A 198 -1.39 -15.69 12.70
C ARG A 198 -2.65 -16.53 12.83
N GLU A 199 -3.74 -15.97 13.39
CA GLU A 199 -5.04 -16.64 13.45
C GLU A 199 -5.59 -16.96 12.06
N ALA A 200 -5.16 -16.20 11.03
CA ALA A 200 -5.53 -16.39 9.64
C ALA A 200 -7.05 -16.41 9.36
N ILE A 201 -7.84 -15.79 10.24
CA ILE A 201 -9.30 -15.69 10.10
C ILE A 201 -9.62 -14.54 9.14
N PRO A 202 -10.20 -14.80 7.94
CA PRO A 202 -10.34 -13.78 6.90
C PRO A 202 -11.10 -12.53 7.31
N VAL A 203 -12.15 -12.68 8.13
CA VAL A 203 -12.95 -11.53 8.61
C VAL A 203 -12.21 -10.70 9.65
N LYS A 204 -11.35 -11.30 10.47
CA LYS A 204 -10.50 -10.56 11.41
C LYS A 204 -9.39 -9.81 10.67
N ILE A 205 -8.77 -10.43 9.67
CA ILE A 205 -7.83 -9.75 8.77
C ILE A 205 -8.52 -8.60 8.02
N LYS A 206 -9.74 -8.81 7.52
CA LYS A 206 -10.52 -7.73 6.90
C LYS A 206 -10.79 -6.58 7.88
N ALA A 207 -11.07 -6.90 9.15
CA ALA A 207 -11.26 -5.88 10.17
C ALA A 207 -10.00 -5.01 10.37
N THR A 208 -8.80 -5.54 10.14
CA THR A 208 -7.55 -4.76 10.23
C THR A 208 -7.37 -3.70 9.13
N THR A 209 -8.20 -3.71 8.09
CA THR A 209 -8.15 -2.69 7.02
C THR A 209 -8.72 -1.33 7.45
N ARG A 210 -9.47 -1.27 8.56
CA ARG A 210 -10.06 -0.05 9.11
C ARG A 210 -9.92 -0.08 10.63
N ILE A 211 -9.29 0.93 11.22
CA ILE A 211 -8.96 0.95 12.65
C ILE A 211 -10.18 0.69 13.57
N HIS A 212 -11.34 1.28 13.30
CA HIS A 212 -12.54 1.05 14.12
C HIS A 212 -12.99 -0.42 14.09
N ASN A 213 -12.99 -1.05 12.92
CA ASN A 213 -13.35 -2.47 12.77
C ASN A 213 -12.39 -3.37 13.57
N TYR A 214 -11.09 -3.08 13.48
CA TYR A 214 -10.05 -3.79 14.21
C TYR A 214 -10.25 -3.72 15.71
N TYR A 215 -10.52 -2.52 16.24
CA TYR A 215 -10.79 -2.32 17.68
C TYR A 215 -12.00 -3.14 18.13
N PHE A 216 -13.11 -3.15 17.38
CA PHE A 216 -14.27 -4.00 17.72
C PHE A 216 -13.91 -5.48 17.76
N VAL A 217 -13.23 -6.02 16.74
CA VAL A 217 -12.90 -7.45 16.66
C VAL A 217 -11.92 -7.85 17.76
N LYS A 218 -10.81 -7.13 17.91
CA LYS A 218 -9.78 -7.47 18.91
C LYS A 218 -10.31 -7.32 20.34
N SER A 219 -11.08 -6.27 20.60
CA SER A 219 -11.65 -6.04 21.94
C SER A 219 -12.72 -7.07 22.28
N PHE A 220 -13.50 -7.51 21.29
CA PHE A 220 -14.46 -8.59 21.48
C PHE A 220 -13.76 -9.92 21.82
N ASP A 221 -12.61 -10.22 21.21
CA ASP A 221 -11.80 -11.39 21.56
C ASP A 221 -11.28 -11.35 23.01
N ASN A 222 -11.08 -10.15 23.56
CA ASN A 222 -10.62 -9.92 24.93
C ASN A 222 -11.71 -10.05 26.01
N LEU A 223 -12.98 -10.28 25.63
CA LEU A 223 -14.07 -10.41 26.61
C LEU A 223 -14.20 -11.83 27.19
N LYS A 224 -14.56 -11.96 28.46
CA LYS A 224 -15.08 -13.21 29.02
C LYS A 224 -16.47 -13.52 28.45
N SER A 225 -16.91 -14.78 28.54
CA SER A 225 -18.32 -15.10 28.27
C SER A 225 -19.20 -14.35 29.26
N GLY A 226 -20.25 -13.67 28.77
CA GLY A 226 -21.08 -12.75 29.56
C GLY A 226 -20.52 -11.33 29.66
N GLY A 227 -19.25 -11.09 29.29
CA GLY A 227 -18.62 -9.77 29.34
C GLY A 227 -19.23 -8.78 28.35
N ILE A 228 -19.05 -7.49 28.62
CA ILE A 228 -19.68 -6.39 27.91
C ILE A 228 -18.63 -5.57 27.15
N LEU A 229 -18.89 -5.30 25.87
CA LEU A 229 -18.15 -4.32 25.07
C LEU A 229 -19.01 -3.08 24.91
N ALA A 230 -18.46 -1.90 25.19
CA ALA A 230 -19.16 -0.62 25.09
C ALA A 230 -18.28 0.42 24.38
N PHE A 231 -18.52 0.66 23.10
CA PHE A 231 -17.68 1.56 22.30
C PHE A 231 -18.41 2.77 21.77
N VAL A 232 -17.73 3.91 21.85
CA VAL A 232 -18.02 5.09 21.03
C VAL A 232 -17.17 4.98 19.76
N SER A 233 -17.82 4.98 18.60
CA SER A 233 -17.15 4.82 17.29
C SER A 233 -17.80 5.70 16.23
N THR A 234 -17.13 5.91 15.09
CA THR A 234 -17.80 6.49 13.91
C THR A 234 -18.94 5.60 13.43
N ASN A 235 -19.88 6.17 12.69
CA ASN A 235 -20.93 5.40 12.02
C ASN A 235 -20.44 4.39 10.96
N GLY A 236 -19.14 4.36 10.64
CA GLY A 236 -18.53 3.48 9.67
C GLY A 236 -18.81 1.99 9.89
N LEU A 237 -18.77 1.49 11.14
CA LEU A 237 -19.08 0.08 11.42
C LEU A 237 -20.53 -0.26 11.04
N MET A 238 -21.48 0.57 11.45
CA MET A 238 -22.91 0.32 11.31
C MET A 238 -23.42 0.59 9.89
N ASP A 239 -23.08 1.72 9.30
CA ASP A 239 -23.70 2.17 8.04
C ASP A 239 -23.03 1.60 6.80
N SER A 240 -21.74 1.25 6.86
CA SER A 240 -21.02 0.78 5.66
C SER A 240 -21.53 -0.60 5.20
N PRO A 241 -22.03 -0.73 3.96
CA PRO A 241 -22.43 -2.05 3.42
C PRO A 241 -21.24 -3.02 3.35
N GLY A 242 -20.02 -2.50 3.18
CA GLY A 242 -18.79 -3.29 3.15
C GLY A 242 -18.45 -3.98 4.48
N ASN A 243 -19.03 -3.50 5.59
CA ASN A 243 -18.82 -4.02 6.94
C ASN A 243 -19.82 -5.11 7.35
N ARG A 244 -20.75 -5.53 6.46
CA ARG A 244 -21.73 -6.60 6.73
C ARG A 244 -21.10 -7.88 7.31
N GLU A 245 -20.04 -8.40 6.67
CA GLU A 245 -19.34 -9.61 7.14
C GLU A 245 -18.73 -9.43 8.55
N ILE A 246 -18.33 -8.21 8.92
CA ILE A 246 -17.75 -7.92 10.25
C ILE A 246 -18.87 -7.87 11.30
N ARG A 247 -20.01 -7.26 10.97
CA ARG A 247 -21.19 -7.28 11.85
C ARG A 247 -21.74 -8.70 12.02
N GLU A 248 -21.77 -9.51 10.96
CA GLU A 248 -22.11 -10.93 11.04
C GLU A 248 -21.15 -11.70 11.96
N HIS A 249 -19.84 -11.42 11.85
CA HIS A 249 -18.85 -12.05 12.71
C HIS A 249 -19.04 -11.71 14.20
N LEU A 250 -19.33 -10.45 14.52
CA LEU A 250 -19.63 -10.02 15.89
C LEU A 250 -20.92 -10.67 16.39
N MET A 251 -22.02 -10.55 15.62
CA MET A 251 -23.35 -11.04 16.02
C MET A 251 -23.45 -12.57 16.12
N LYS A 252 -22.51 -13.31 15.54
CA LYS A 252 -22.42 -14.77 15.72
C LYS A 252 -22.25 -15.16 17.19
N ASN A 253 -21.48 -14.39 17.94
CA ASN A 253 -21.10 -14.69 19.32
C ASN A 253 -21.47 -13.56 20.29
N ALA A 254 -22.22 -12.55 19.85
CA ALA A 254 -22.58 -11.38 20.66
C ALA A 254 -24.10 -11.20 20.70
N ASP A 255 -24.64 -10.87 21.86
CA ASP A 255 -25.97 -10.31 22.00
C ASP A 255 -25.91 -8.78 21.89
N LEU A 256 -26.73 -8.20 21.02
CA LEU A 256 -26.84 -6.74 20.89
C LEU A 256 -27.63 -6.18 22.07
N ILE A 257 -26.97 -5.41 22.93
CA ILE A 257 -27.61 -4.73 24.07
C ILE A 257 -28.28 -3.45 23.56
N SER A 258 -27.50 -2.53 23.00
CA SER A 258 -28.00 -1.24 22.52
C SER A 258 -27.07 -0.65 21.46
N ALA A 259 -27.65 0.11 20.53
CA ALA A 259 -26.90 0.98 19.64
C ALA A 259 -27.59 2.36 19.62
N VAL A 260 -26.85 3.41 19.95
CA VAL A 260 -27.36 4.79 20.09
C VAL A 260 -26.56 5.71 19.17
N ARG A 261 -27.24 6.48 18.32
CA ARG A 261 -26.59 7.42 17.41
C ARG A 261 -26.62 8.84 17.94
N LEU A 262 -25.47 9.49 17.91
CA LEU A 262 -25.26 10.85 18.39
C LEU A 262 -25.20 11.86 17.22
N PRO A 263 -25.67 13.10 17.42
CA PRO A 263 -25.47 14.21 16.50
C PRO A 263 -24.00 14.50 16.19
N ASN A 264 -23.75 15.09 15.02
CA ASN A 264 -22.41 15.38 14.55
C ASN A 264 -21.66 16.41 15.40
N ASP A 265 -22.36 17.30 16.09
CA ASP A 265 -21.78 18.34 16.95
C ASP A 265 -21.53 17.88 18.40
N THR A 266 -21.77 16.61 18.74
CA THR A 266 -21.58 16.07 20.10
C THR A 266 -20.13 16.22 20.57
N PHE A 267 -19.15 16.18 19.66
CA PHE A 267 -17.73 16.35 19.96
C PHE A 267 -17.15 17.68 19.46
N ALA A 268 -17.99 18.69 19.23
CA ALA A 268 -17.58 19.98 18.63
C ALA A 268 -16.47 20.70 19.43
N GLU A 269 -16.37 20.49 20.74
CA GLU A 269 -15.27 21.05 21.57
C GLU A 269 -13.89 20.53 21.16
N SER A 270 -13.83 19.34 20.55
CA SER A 270 -12.59 18.78 19.96
C SER A 270 -12.33 19.27 18.52
N GLY A 271 -13.15 20.19 18.01
CA GLY A 271 -12.97 20.81 16.69
C GLY A 271 -13.27 19.89 15.50
N THR A 272 -14.06 18.83 15.69
CA THR A 272 -14.54 17.93 14.63
C THR A 272 -16.04 17.69 14.75
N PHE A 273 -16.66 17.32 13.62
CA PHE A 273 -18.10 17.08 13.52
C PHE A 273 -18.45 15.68 12.97
N PRO A 274 -17.98 14.56 13.57
CA PRO A 274 -18.28 13.22 13.10
C PRO A 274 -19.66 12.74 13.59
N VAL A 275 -20.38 11.97 12.77
CA VAL A 275 -21.49 11.15 13.27
C VAL A 275 -20.93 9.93 13.98
N THR A 276 -21.34 9.71 15.22
CA THR A 276 -20.83 8.65 16.08
C THR A 276 -21.93 7.80 16.67
N ASP A 277 -21.63 6.53 16.87
CA ASP A 277 -22.50 5.53 17.48
C ASP A 277 -21.90 5.05 18.80
N ILE A 278 -22.74 4.90 19.82
CA ILE A 278 -22.46 4.15 21.05
C ILE A 278 -23.01 2.74 20.84
N ILE A 279 -22.16 1.72 20.89
CA ILE A 279 -22.53 0.32 20.59
C ILE A 279 -22.17 -0.54 21.79
N LEU A 280 -23.18 -1.22 22.35
CA LEU A 280 -23.05 -2.14 23.48
C LEU A 280 -23.38 -3.58 23.07
N LEU A 281 -22.42 -4.47 23.27
CA LEU A 281 -22.52 -5.90 22.94
C LEU A 281 -22.22 -6.74 24.19
N ARG A 282 -22.94 -7.85 24.39
CA ARG A 282 -22.60 -8.88 25.40
C ARG A 282 -22.05 -10.11 24.72
N ARG A 283 -20.88 -10.61 25.14
CA ARG A 283 -20.34 -11.87 24.59
C ARG A 283 -21.20 -13.04 25.04
N ASN A 284 -21.70 -13.81 24.09
CA ASN A 284 -22.49 -15.03 24.29
C ASN A 284 -21.91 -16.16 23.44
N ALA A 285 -21.02 -16.96 24.06
CA ALA A 285 -20.33 -18.06 23.38
C ALA A 285 -21.27 -19.23 23.01
N GLN A 286 -22.46 -19.31 23.61
CA GLN A 286 -23.44 -20.37 23.37
C GLN A 286 -24.53 -19.95 22.37
N LYS A 287 -24.37 -18.79 21.72
CA LYS A 287 -25.34 -18.26 20.78
C LYS A 287 -25.48 -19.17 19.55
N ARG A 288 -26.72 -19.56 19.26
CA ARG A 288 -27.05 -20.42 18.11
C ARG A 288 -27.55 -19.64 16.90
N ASN A 289 -28.42 -18.64 17.13
CA ASN A 289 -29.04 -17.84 16.07
C ASN A 289 -29.06 -16.36 16.47
N ALA A 290 -28.96 -15.49 15.47
CA ALA A 290 -29.19 -14.06 15.63
C ALA A 290 -30.69 -13.76 15.78
N SER A 291 -31.03 -12.85 16.68
CA SER A 291 -32.38 -12.34 16.89
C SER A 291 -32.78 -11.38 15.76
N PRO A 292 -34.09 -11.05 15.60
CA PRO A 292 -34.53 -10.12 14.57
C PRO A 292 -33.81 -8.76 14.60
N SER A 293 -33.56 -8.21 15.79
CA SER A 293 -32.82 -6.95 15.96
C SER A 293 -31.36 -7.05 15.52
N GLU A 294 -30.73 -8.20 15.72
CA GLU A 294 -29.34 -8.44 15.33
C GLU A 294 -29.20 -8.70 13.83
N ASN A 295 -30.20 -9.36 13.22
CA ASN A 295 -30.29 -9.45 11.76
C ASN A 295 -30.43 -8.05 11.13
N LEU A 296 -31.19 -7.14 11.74
CA LEU A 296 -31.25 -5.75 11.30
C LEU A 296 -29.92 -5.01 11.52
N PHE A 297 -29.24 -5.26 12.63
CA PHE A 297 -27.90 -4.71 12.87
C PHE A 297 -26.88 -5.19 11.84
N ILE A 298 -27.00 -6.42 11.34
CA ILE A 298 -26.14 -6.97 10.28
C ILE A 298 -26.35 -6.23 8.96
N GLU A 299 -27.57 -5.81 8.63
CA GLU A 299 -27.89 -5.25 7.32
C GLU A 299 -27.75 -3.72 7.25
N SER A 300 -27.52 -3.22 6.03
CA SER A 300 -27.53 -1.79 5.72
C SER A 300 -28.62 -1.54 4.67
N GLU A 301 -29.37 -0.46 4.83
CA GLU A 301 -30.41 -0.01 3.89
C GLU A 301 -30.08 1.40 3.38
N LYS A 302 -30.81 1.83 2.37
CA LYS A 302 -30.75 3.20 1.85
C LYS A 302 -31.98 3.99 2.28
N ILE A 303 -31.76 5.23 2.67
CA ILE A 303 -32.82 6.19 3.00
C ILE A 303 -32.61 7.48 2.23
N ASN A 304 -33.71 8.21 2.00
CA ASN A 304 -33.68 9.53 1.41
C ASN A 304 -33.80 10.58 2.52
N VAL A 305 -32.81 11.47 2.58
CA VAL A 305 -32.75 12.54 3.60
C VAL A 305 -32.45 13.89 2.93
N PRO A 306 -32.89 15.02 3.50
CA PRO A 306 -32.63 16.33 2.92
C PRO A 306 -31.17 16.76 3.11
N ASP A 307 -30.55 17.37 2.09
CA ASP A 307 -29.26 18.07 2.20
C ASP A 307 -29.41 19.49 2.79
N ASP A 308 -28.31 20.25 2.84
CA ASP A 308 -28.28 21.64 3.34
C ASP A 308 -29.14 22.62 2.52
N LYS A 309 -29.62 22.20 1.35
CA LYS A 309 -30.51 22.95 0.45
C LYS A 309 -31.93 22.38 0.41
N GLY A 310 -32.22 21.35 1.20
CA GLY A 310 -33.52 20.67 1.23
C GLY A 310 -33.75 19.69 0.07
N LEU A 311 -32.74 19.38 -0.73
CA LEU A 311 -32.82 18.37 -1.79
C LEU A 311 -32.71 16.98 -1.20
N SER A 312 -33.54 16.06 -1.71
CA SER A 312 -33.53 14.67 -1.26
C SER A 312 -32.31 13.94 -1.82
N VAL A 313 -31.46 13.42 -0.92
CA VAL A 313 -30.24 12.67 -1.24
C VAL A 313 -30.33 11.28 -0.63
N GLU A 314 -29.96 10.27 -1.41
CA GLU A 314 -29.95 8.87 -0.99
C GLU A 314 -28.65 8.55 -0.24
N VAL A 315 -28.76 8.10 1.02
CA VAL A 315 -27.62 7.77 1.88
C VAL A 315 -27.79 6.38 2.51
N ASN A 316 -26.67 5.72 2.84
CA ASN A 316 -26.69 4.44 3.54
C ASN A 316 -26.89 4.63 5.05
N ILE A 317 -27.72 3.79 5.66
CA ILE A 317 -27.95 3.72 7.10
C ILE A 317 -28.06 2.24 7.53
N ASN A 318 -27.65 1.92 8.75
CA ASN A 318 -27.89 0.58 9.30
C ASN A 318 -29.40 0.28 9.47
N ALA A 319 -29.84 -0.92 9.09
CA ALA A 319 -31.26 -1.28 9.13
C ALA A 319 -31.83 -1.31 10.56
N TYR A 320 -30.97 -1.41 11.59
CA TYR A 320 -31.35 -1.31 13.00
C TYR A 320 -32.13 -0.04 13.33
N TYR A 321 -31.78 1.10 12.74
CA TYR A 321 -32.41 2.40 13.09
C TYR A 321 -33.82 2.57 12.53
N LYS A 322 -34.29 1.65 11.66
CA LYS A 322 -35.63 1.73 11.07
C LYS A 322 -36.74 1.42 12.09
N PRO A 323 -36.73 0.27 12.79
CA PRO A 323 -37.65 0.06 13.90
C PRO A 323 -37.19 0.72 15.21
N ASN A 324 -35.91 1.13 15.32
CA ASN A 324 -35.36 1.78 16.52
C ASN A 324 -34.98 3.25 16.26
N SER A 325 -35.86 4.01 15.60
CA SER A 325 -35.57 5.41 15.25
C SER A 325 -35.40 6.30 16.49
N GLY A 326 -35.99 5.93 17.63
CA GLY A 326 -35.79 6.58 18.92
C GLY A 326 -34.35 6.50 19.45
N ASN A 327 -33.56 5.55 18.96
CA ASN A 327 -32.15 5.40 19.32
C ASN A 327 -31.24 6.38 18.57
N ALA A 328 -31.79 7.19 17.66
CA ALA A 328 -31.10 8.29 17.01
C ALA A 328 -31.48 9.62 17.69
N LEU A 329 -30.54 10.22 18.44
CA LEU A 329 -30.74 11.42 19.26
C LEU A 329 -30.70 12.75 18.46
N GLY A 330 -31.29 12.77 17.27
CA GLY A 330 -31.12 13.84 16.29
C GLY A 330 -32.03 13.70 15.08
N THR A 331 -31.74 14.47 14.03
CA THR A 331 -32.44 14.45 12.75
C THR A 331 -31.47 14.12 11.63
N PHE A 332 -31.79 13.10 10.83
CA PHE A 332 -30.94 12.70 9.69
C PHE A 332 -30.98 13.73 8.56
N THR A 333 -29.80 14.06 8.05
CA THR A 333 -29.61 14.93 6.88
C THR A 333 -28.52 14.35 5.97
N ALA A 334 -28.41 14.84 4.75
CA ALA A 334 -27.29 14.55 3.87
C ALA A 334 -26.24 15.67 3.95
N GLY A 335 -24.98 15.28 3.84
CA GLY A 335 -23.86 16.19 3.71
C GLY A 335 -22.97 16.23 4.94
N GLY A 336 -21.67 16.01 4.73
CA GLY A 336 -20.63 16.12 5.75
C GLY A 336 -19.40 16.87 5.23
N GLN A 337 -18.39 17.05 6.09
CA GLN A 337 -17.17 17.81 5.77
C GLN A 337 -16.36 17.28 4.57
N TYR A 338 -16.62 16.04 4.12
CA TYR A 338 -15.82 15.36 3.10
C TYR A 338 -16.61 14.83 1.87
N GLN A 339 -17.92 14.56 1.98
CA GLN A 339 -18.75 14.05 0.87
C GLN A 339 -20.19 14.59 0.98
N ARG A 340 -20.78 14.98 -0.15
CA ARG A 340 -22.18 15.45 -0.20
C ARG A 340 -23.20 14.32 0.02
N ASP A 341 -22.82 13.08 -0.27
CA ASP A 341 -23.71 11.91 -0.23
C ASP A 341 -23.51 11.07 1.04
N SER A 342 -22.90 11.64 2.09
CA SER A 342 -22.73 10.96 3.39
C SER A 342 -23.88 11.29 4.35
N LEU A 343 -24.34 10.28 5.10
CA LEU A 343 -25.30 10.49 6.19
C LEU A 343 -24.70 11.42 7.25
N ASN A 344 -25.46 12.45 7.60
CA ASN A 344 -25.19 13.36 8.69
C ASN A 344 -26.36 13.36 9.68
N MET A 345 -26.15 13.93 10.86
CA MET A 345 -27.15 13.97 11.90
C MET A 345 -27.06 15.26 12.70
N LEU A 346 -28.10 16.07 12.61
CA LEU A 346 -28.18 17.35 13.31
C LEU A 346 -28.81 17.18 14.69
N ARG A 347 -28.30 17.95 15.65
CA ARG A 347 -28.87 18.04 16.99
C ARG A 347 -30.26 18.68 16.93
N ARG A 348 -31.20 18.16 17.73
CA ARG A 348 -32.52 18.78 17.89
C ARG A 348 -32.38 20.09 18.67
N GLU A 349 -33.19 21.08 18.30
CA GLU A 349 -33.21 22.36 19.00
C GLU A 349 -33.57 22.15 20.49
N GLY A 350 -32.79 22.76 21.39
CA GLY A 350 -32.97 22.63 22.84
C GLY A 350 -32.41 21.34 23.48
N PHE A 351 -31.85 20.41 22.71
CA PHE A 351 -31.28 19.15 23.24
C PHE A 351 -29.89 19.39 23.86
N GLY A 352 -29.82 19.40 25.20
CA GLY A 352 -28.63 19.72 25.98
C GLY A 352 -27.90 18.50 26.55
N GLU A 353 -26.87 18.74 27.36
CA GLU A 353 -26.04 17.68 27.97
C GLU A 353 -26.84 16.76 28.91
N ASN A 354 -27.82 17.29 29.65
CA ASN A 354 -28.68 16.48 30.52
C ASN A 354 -29.58 15.56 29.69
N ASP A 355 -30.11 16.04 28.56
CA ASP A 355 -30.91 15.20 27.65
C ASP A 355 -30.08 14.07 27.06
N PHE A 356 -28.80 14.32 26.73
CA PHE A 356 -27.86 13.27 26.33
C PHE A 356 -27.66 12.23 27.43
N ARG A 357 -27.39 12.66 28.66
CA ARG A 357 -27.20 11.74 29.81
C ARG A 357 -28.41 10.84 30.01
N ASP A 358 -29.59 11.44 30.10
CA ASP A 358 -30.83 10.72 30.39
C ASP A 358 -31.18 9.77 29.24
N SER A 359 -31.07 10.23 27.99
CA SER A 359 -31.38 9.42 26.81
C SER A 359 -30.41 8.24 26.64
N ILE A 360 -29.11 8.46 26.81
CA ILE A 360 -28.10 7.39 26.70
C ILE A 360 -28.32 6.35 27.79
N ALA A 361 -28.47 6.78 29.04
CA ALA A 361 -28.68 5.87 30.16
C ALA A 361 -29.96 5.04 29.98
N GLN A 362 -31.07 5.69 29.60
CA GLN A 362 -32.35 5.04 29.37
C GLN A 362 -32.30 4.03 28.22
N LEU A 363 -31.73 4.40 27.07
CA LEU A 363 -31.64 3.51 25.91
C LEU A 363 -30.72 2.30 26.15
N ILE A 364 -29.73 2.44 27.03
CA ILE A 364 -28.91 1.32 27.46
C ILE A 364 -29.72 0.42 28.41
N ASP A 365 -30.36 0.97 29.45
CA ASP A 365 -31.18 0.21 30.40
C ASP A 365 -32.28 -0.59 29.70
N ASP A 366 -32.99 0.02 28.75
CA ASP A 366 -34.05 -0.64 27.99
C ASP A 366 -33.49 -1.79 27.14
N GLY A 367 -32.27 -1.65 26.62
CA GLY A 367 -31.54 -2.72 25.94
C GLY A 367 -31.24 -3.93 26.84
N PHE A 368 -30.78 -3.67 28.07
CA PHE A 368 -30.56 -4.71 29.08
C PHE A 368 -31.86 -5.44 29.45
N ARG A 369 -32.94 -4.69 29.73
CA ARG A 369 -34.27 -5.27 30.05
C ARG A 369 -34.80 -6.16 28.93
N GLN A 370 -34.67 -5.73 27.67
CA GLN A 370 -35.12 -6.52 26.52
C GLN A 370 -34.36 -7.84 26.38
N LEU A 371 -33.08 -7.88 26.76
CA LEU A 371 -32.29 -9.12 26.77
C LEU A 371 -32.73 -10.06 27.90
N GLU A 372 -32.96 -9.55 29.11
CA GLU A 372 -33.36 -10.37 30.26
C GLU A 372 -34.75 -11.00 30.08
N HIS A 373 -35.71 -10.24 29.53
CA HIS A 373 -37.04 -10.77 29.20
C HIS A 373 -36.97 -11.92 28.15
N LYS A 374 -36.00 -11.88 27.22
CA LYS A 374 -35.77 -12.98 26.26
C LYS A 374 -35.16 -14.22 26.90
N VAL A 375 -34.28 -14.06 27.90
CA VAL A 375 -33.65 -15.18 28.62
C VAL A 375 -34.67 -15.92 29.50
N VAL A 376 -35.58 -15.18 30.16
CA VAL A 376 -36.66 -15.78 30.95
C VAL A 376 -37.70 -16.50 30.07
N ALA A 377 -38.06 -15.93 28.91
CA ALA A 377 -38.95 -16.59 27.95
C ALA A 377 -38.34 -17.86 27.32
N LYS A 378 -37.00 -17.93 27.19
CA LYS A 378 -36.28 -19.12 26.69
C LYS A 378 -36.14 -20.22 27.74
N LYS A 379 -35.95 -19.88 29.02
CA LYS A 379 -35.85 -20.85 30.12
C LYS A 379 -37.13 -21.67 30.34
N VAL A 380 -38.29 -21.17 29.89
CA VAL A 380 -39.58 -21.89 29.97
C VAL A 380 -39.80 -22.82 28.76
N ALA A 381 -38.99 -22.69 27.69
CA ALA A 381 -39.15 -23.42 26.43
C ALA A 381 -38.04 -24.44 26.11
N GLU A 382 -36.98 -24.51 26.93
CA GLU A 382 -35.79 -25.36 26.68
C GLU A 382 -35.58 -26.48 27.72
N ASP A 383 -36.65 -26.91 28.43
CA ASP A 383 -36.69 -28.23 29.09
C ASP A 383 -37.09 -29.30 28.06
N GLU A 384 -36.18 -29.59 27.12
CA GLU A 384 -36.08 -30.85 26.35
C GLU A 384 -35.06 -30.65 25.21
N SER A 385 -33.78 -31.03 25.42
CA SER A 385 -32.89 -31.74 24.47
C SER A 385 -31.38 -31.50 24.76
N THR A 386 -30.78 -32.55 25.32
CA THR A 386 -29.40 -33.05 25.21
C THR A 386 -28.28 -32.14 24.67
N ILE A 387 -27.29 -31.92 25.54
CA ILE A 387 -25.96 -31.33 25.28
C ILE A 387 -25.11 -32.31 24.43
N SER A 388 -24.55 -31.85 23.31
CA SER A 388 -23.57 -32.59 22.50
C SER A 388 -22.19 -31.94 22.62
N SER A 389 -21.21 -32.67 23.14
CA SER A 389 -19.79 -32.29 23.20
C SER A 389 -19.16 -32.26 21.81
N ALA A 390 -18.32 -31.27 21.52
CA ALA A 390 -17.54 -31.19 20.27
C ALA A 390 -16.45 -32.28 20.24
N ILE A 391 -16.26 -32.94 19.10
CA ILE A 391 -15.31 -34.05 18.93
C ILE A 391 -14.00 -33.52 18.34
N VAL A 392 -12.85 -33.79 18.94
CA VAL A 392 -11.53 -33.40 18.41
C VAL A 392 -11.08 -34.39 17.35
N LEU A 393 -10.59 -33.91 16.20
CA LEU A 393 -10.02 -34.74 15.13
C LEU A 393 -8.62 -35.24 15.56
N PRO A 394 -8.36 -36.56 15.56
CA PRO A 394 -7.06 -37.11 15.94
C PRO A 394 -5.91 -36.65 15.03
N LEU A 395 -4.76 -36.30 15.59
CA LEU A 395 -3.54 -35.91 14.86
C LEU A 395 -3.04 -36.99 13.88
N ASN A 396 -3.34 -38.26 14.14
CA ASN A 396 -2.96 -39.39 13.28
C ASN A 396 -3.96 -39.66 12.14
N HIS A 397 -4.97 -38.82 11.95
CA HIS A 397 -5.89 -38.94 10.82
C HIS A 397 -5.10 -38.81 9.50
N PRO A 398 -5.30 -39.70 8.51
CA PRO A 398 -4.47 -39.74 7.29
C PRO A 398 -4.58 -38.47 6.42
N ASP A 399 -5.67 -37.73 6.59
CA ASP A 399 -5.93 -36.45 5.92
C ASP A 399 -5.77 -35.25 6.86
N TYR A 400 -5.21 -35.42 8.07
CA TYR A 400 -5.18 -34.35 9.08
C TYR A 400 -4.59 -33.07 8.51
N ASP A 401 -3.43 -33.12 7.86
CA ASP A 401 -2.73 -31.93 7.35
C ASP A 401 -3.47 -31.20 6.23
N ILE A 402 -4.17 -31.94 5.36
CA ILE A 402 -4.85 -31.37 4.20
C ILE A 402 -6.23 -30.79 4.54
N LEU A 403 -6.85 -31.22 5.64
CA LEU A 403 -8.15 -30.74 6.11
C LEU A 403 -8.07 -29.32 6.70
N LYS A 404 -9.02 -28.46 6.35
CA LYS A 404 -9.12 -27.05 6.77
C LYS A 404 -10.53 -26.73 7.25
N ARG A 405 -10.70 -25.60 7.96
CA ARG A 405 -12.01 -25.10 8.39
C ARG A 405 -12.99 -25.07 7.22
N GLY A 406 -14.18 -25.64 7.44
CA GLY A 406 -15.24 -25.76 6.45
C GLY A 406 -15.15 -26.99 5.54
N ASN A 407 -14.14 -27.85 5.67
CA ASN A 407 -14.14 -29.12 4.94
C ASN A 407 -15.08 -30.14 5.58
N LEU A 408 -15.74 -30.93 4.74
CA LEU A 408 -16.49 -32.11 5.15
C LEU A 408 -15.51 -33.23 5.51
N VAL A 409 -15.85 -33.99 6.55
CA VAL A 409 -15.12 -35.17 7.01
C VAL A 409 -16.12 -36.25 7.43
N ILE A 410 -15.79 -37.51 7.16
CA ILE A 410 -16.55 -38.65 7.66
C ILE A 410 -15.92 -39.13 8.96
N HIS A 411 -16.69 -39.15 10.05
CA HIS A 411 -16.22 -39.59 11.36
C HIS A 411 -17.28 -40.45 12.05
N HIS A 412 -16.91 -41.65 12.48
CA HIS A 412 -17.81 -42.65 13.07
C HIS A 412 -19.13 -42.85 12.31
N GLY A 413 -19.07 -42.87 10.97
CA GLY A 413 -20.25 -43.07 10.11
C GLY A 413 -21.19 -41.86 10.05
N LYS A 414 -20.74 -40.67 10.46
CA LYS A 414 -21.49 -39.41 10.31
C LYS A 414 -20.66 -38.38 9.55
N VAL A 415 -21.35 -37.48 8.86
CA VAL A 415 -20.73 -36.33 8.20
C VAL A 415 -20.57 -35.20 9.22
N GLY A 416 -19.38 -34.63 9.31
CA GLY A 416 -19.09 -33.45 10.11
C GLY A 416 -18.33 -32.40 9.32
N ILE A 417 -18.27 -31.19 9.87
CA ILE A 417 -17.51 -30.07 9.30
C ILE A 417 -16.32 -29.78 10.20
N ILE A 418 -15.15 -29.64 9.60
CA ILE A 418 -13.93 -29.22 10.30
C ILE A 418 -14.07 -27.77 10.75
N ASP A 419 -13.81 -27.52 12.02
CA ASP A 419 -13.61 -26.21 12.62
C ASP A 419 -12.34 -26.24 13.50
N TYR A 420 -12.05 -25.14 14.19
CA TYR A 420 -10.91 -25.05 15.10
C TYR A 420 -11.37 -24.65 16.50
N SER A 421 -10.81 -25.33 17.51
CA SER A 421 -10.82 -24.91 18.91
C SER A 421 -9.37 -24.57 19.28
N GLY A 422 -9.03 -23.28 19.31
CA GLY A 422 -7.63 -22.85 19.37
C GLY A 422 -6.85 -23.33 18.14
N ILE A 423 -5.84 -24.18 18.35
CA ILE A 423 -5.02 -24.77 17.27
C ILE A 423 -5.49 -26.18 16.84
N GLU A 424 -6.41 -26.79 17.58
CA GLU A 424 -6.88 -28.16 17.33
C GLU A 424 -8.02 -28.18 16.31
N LYS A 425 -7.98 -29.13 15.38
CA LYS A 425 -9.08 -29.37 14.42
C LYS A 425 -10.19 -30.12 15.15
N ILE A 426 -11.39 -29.55 15.18
CA ILE A 426 -12.58 -30.18 15.76
C ILE A 426 -13.61 -30.50 14.68
N ILE A 427 -14.47 -31.46 14.96
CA ILE A 427 -15.55 -31.91 14.09
C ILE A 427 -16.86 -31.39 14.68
N ASN A 428 -17.48 -30.45 13.98
CA ASN A 428 -18.83 -30.00 14.30
C ASN A 428 -19.83 -30.95 13.61
N PRO A 429 -20.65 -31.70 14.37
CA PRO A 429 -21.70 -32.52 13.79
C PRO A 429 -22.84 -31.63 13.31
N GLU A 430 -22.97 -31.44 12.00
CA GLU A 430 -24.09 -30.69 11.43
C GLU A 430 -25.16 -31.68 10.92
N PRO A 431 -26.43 -31.59 11.36
CA PRO A 431 -27.44 -32.64 11.12
C PRO A 431 -28.06 -32.63 9.69
N VAL A 432 -27.40 -32.03 8.69
CA VAL A 432 -28.06 -31.66 7.42
C VAL A 432 -27.75 -32.62 6.26
N ILE A 433 -26.63 -33.33 6.25
CA ILE A 433 -26.26 -34.26 5.15
C ILE A 433 -26.63 -35.70 5.53
N LYS A 434 -27.75 -36.18 5.00
CA LYS A 434 -28.27 -37.54 5.25
C LYS A 434 -27.61 -38.63 4.38
N ASP A 435 -27.06 -38.25 3.24
CA ASP A 435 -26.43 -39.17 2.29
C ASP A 435 -24.93 -39.29 2.57
N ILE A 436 -24.60 -40.20 3.48
CA ILE A 436 -23.23 -40.44 3.95
C ILE A 436 -22.36 -41.05 2.85
N ASP A 437 -22.93 -41.91 2.01
CA ASP A 437 -22.24 -42.60 0.92
C ASP A 437 -21.76 -41.60 -0.14
N HIS A 438 -22.64 -40.67 -0.53
CA HIS A 438 -22.30 -39.60 -1.46
C HIS A 438 -21.23 -38.65 -0.89
N ALA A 439 -21.32 -38.31 0.40
CA ALA A 439 -20.31 -37.51 1.09
C ALA A 439 -18.95 -38.24 1.21
N PHE A 440 -18.96 -39.56 1.41
CA PHE A 440 -17.75 -40.37 1.47
C PHE A 440 -16.99 -40.35 0.13
N HIS A 441 -17.67 -40.63 -0.98
CA HIS A 441 -17.05 -40.58 -2.31
C HIS A 441 -16.57 -39.17 -2.68
N PHE A 442 -17.34 -38.13 -2.33
CA PHE A 442 -16.93 -36.75 -2.53
C PHE A 442 -15.65 -36.40 -1.74
N THR A 443 -15.59 -36.73 -0.45
CA THR A 443 -14.44 -36.38 0.40
C THR A 443 -13.17 -37.08 -0.05
N GLY A 444 -13.26 -38.35 -0.48
CA GLY A 444 -12.15 -39.09 -1.08
C GLY A 444 -11.62 -38.45 -2.37
N LEU A 445 -12.51 -38.02 -3.27
CA LEU A 445 -12.15 -37.28 -4.47
C LEU A 445 -11.44 -35.96 -4.14
N ARG A 446 -11.98 -35.19 -3.20
CA ARG A 446 -11.42 -33.91 -2.75
C ARG A 446 -10.03 -34.09 -2.15
N ASN A 447 -9.84 -35.08 -1.26
CA ASN A 447 -8.55 -35.33 -0.61
C ASN A 447 -7.47 -35.68 -1.63
N SER A 448 -7.82 -36.49 -2.63
CA SER A 448 -6.92 -36.89 -3.72
C SER A 448 -6.52 -35.69 -4.58
N LEU A 449 -7.45 -34.77 -4.86
CA LEU A 449 -7.16 -33.52 -5.57
C LEU A 449 -6.17 -32.65 -4.80
N VAL A 450 -6.39 -32.44 -3.50
CA VAL A 450 -5.52 -31.59 -2.68
C VAL A 450 -4.10 -32.16 -2.61
N ARG A 451 -3.95 -33.49 -2.46
CA ARG A 451 -2.65 -34.17 -2.49
C ARG A 451 -1.95 -34.03 -3.84
N LEU A 452 -2.68 -34.20 -4.95
CA LEU A 452 -2.09 -34.04 -6.27
C LEU A 452 -1.59 -32.61 -6.49
N VAL A 453 -2.40 -31.59 -6.19
CA VAL A 453 -2.00 -30.18 -6.32
C VAL A 453 -0.75 -29.88 -5.48
N GLN A 454 -0.70 -30.38 -4.24
CA GLN A 454 0.47 -30.21 -3.38
C GLN A 454 1.72 -30.87 -3.99
N SER A 455 1.61 -32.12 -4.47
CA SER A 455 2.74 -32.81 -5.11
C SER A 455 3.21 -32.17 -6.42
N GLU A 456 2.31 -31.56 -7.20
CA GLU A 456 2.68 -30.79 -8.39
C GLU A 456 3.46 -29.52 -8.01
N LEU A 457 3.05 -28.82 -6.95
CA LEU A 457 3.76 -27.65 -6.44
C LEU A 457 5.14 -28.01 -5.88
N ASP A 458 5.25 -29.14 -5.18
CA ASP A 458 6.50 -29.61 -4.59
C ASP A 458 7.48 -30.22 -5.62
N GLY A 459 7.00 -30.58 -6.82
CA GLY A 459 7.82 -31.20 -7.86
C GLY A 459 8.20 -32.66 -7.58
N ASP A 460 7.45 -33.36 -6.73
CA ASP A 460 7.71 -34.77 -6.36
C ASP A 460 7.09 -35.72 -7.42
N GLU A 461 7.86 -36.08 -8.44
CA GLU A 461 7.37 -36.85 -9.60
C GLU A 461 6.75 -38.22 -9.23
N PRO A 462 7.36 -39.04 -8.34
CA PRO A 462 6.75 -40.30 -7.90
C PRO A 462 5.39 -40.10 -7.21
N LYS A 463 5.28 -39.16 -6.25
CA LYS A 463 4.00 -38.88 -5.58
C LYS A 463 2.98 -38.30 -6.53
N MET A 464 3.40 -37.43 -7.44
CA MET A 464 2.53 -36.84 -8.46
C MET A 464 1.89 -37.92 -9.35
N LYS A 465 2.65 -38.91 -9.81
CA LYS A 465 2.10 -40.03 -10.61
C LYS A 465 1.10 -40.85 -9.80
N ALA A 466 1.44 -41.20 -8.56
CA ALA A 466 0.57 -41.98 -7.68
C ALA A 466 -0.74 -41.23 -7.35
N HIS A 467 -0.65 -39.97 -6.94
CA HIS A 467 -1.82 -39.14 -6.60
C HIS A 467 -2.70 -38.84 -7.82
N ARG A 468 -2.13 -38.74 -9.04
CA ARG A 468 -2.92 -38.58 -10.27
C ARG A 468 -3.69 -39.83 -10.65
N ALA A 469 -3.09 -41.01 -10.47
CA ALA A 469 -3.81 -42.28 -10.65
C ALA A 469 -4.96 -42.41 -9.64
N GLU A 470 -4.71 -42.08 -8.37
CA GLU A 470 -5.73 -42.08 -7.32
C GLU A 470 -6.87 -41.09 -7.63
N LEU A 471 -6.54 -39.86 -8.05
CA LEU A 471 -7.54 -38.87 -8.45
C LEU A 471 -8.42 -39.37 -9.60
N ASN A 472 -7.84 -40.02 -10.61
CA ASN A 472 -8.59 -40.62 -11.72
C ASN A 472 -9.55 -41.70 -11.22
N ASN A 473 -9.07 -42.62 -10.38
CA ASN A 473 -9.89 -43.70 -9.82
C ASN A 473 -11.06 -43.15 -8.99
N GLN A 474 -10.80 -42.17 -8.11
CA GLN A 474 -11.85 -41.55 -7.30
C GLN A 474 -12.88 -40.79 -8.15
N TYR A 475 -12.44 -40.14 -9.23
CA TYR A 475 -13.34 -39.44 -10.15
C TYR A 475 -14.21 -40.41 -10.95
N ASP A 476 -13.62 -41.48 -11.49
CA ASP A 476 -14.36 -42.48 -12.26
C ASP A 476 -15.38 -43.21 -11.38
N LEU A 477 -15.01 -43.51 -10.12
CA LEU A 477 -15.92 -44.08 -9.13
C LEU A 477 -17.07 -43.13 -8.77
N PHE A 478 -16.77 -41.85 -8.52
CA PHE A 478 -17.79 -40.84 -8.22
C PHE A 478 -18.76 -40.68 -9.39
N THR A 479 -18.24 -40.50 -10.61
CA THR A 479 -19.07 -40.26 -11.80
C THR A 479 -19.88 -41.48 -12.21
N PHE A 480 -19.37 -42.69 -12.00
CA PHE A 480 -20.13 -43.92 -12.20
C PHE A 480 -21.36 -43.99 -11.28
N ARG A 481 -21.25 -43.57 -10.01
CA ARG A 481 -22.35 -43.64 -9.03
C ARG A 481 -23.31 -42.44 -9.08
N TYR A 482 -22.80 -41.22 -9.24
CA TYR A 482 -23.59 -39.99 -9.07
C TYR A 482 -23.61 -39.09 -10.31
N GLY A 483 -22.93 -39.46 -11.40
CA GLY A 483 -22.81 -38.65 -12.61
C GLY A 483 -21.80 -37.49 -12.47
N ASN A 484 -21.80 -36.56 -13.43
CA ASN A 484 -20.85 -35.44 -13.46
C ASN A 484 -20.92 -34.54 -12.24
N LEU A 485 -19.77 -34.03 -11.78
CA LEU A 485 -19.64 -33.16 -10.60
C LEU A 485 -20.50 -31.89 -10.72
N ASN A 486 -20.58 -31.32 -11.92
CA ASN A 486 -21.31 -30.08 -12.16
C ASN A 486 -22.83 -30.23 -12.35
N LEU A 487 -23.38 -31.44 -12.22
CA LEU A 487 -24.84 -31.63 -12.22
C LEU A 487 -25.48 -30.95 -10.99
N PRO A 488 -26.73 -30.42 -11.11
CA PRO A 488 -27.42 -29.79 -9.98
C PRO A 488 -27.55 -30.68 -8.74
N SER A 489 -27.69 -32.00 -8.92
CA SER A 489 -27.78 -33.00 -7.84
C SER A 489 -26.52 -33.08 -6.98
N ASN A 490 -25.34 -32.92 -7.60
CA ASN A 490 -24.05 -33.09 -6.93
C ASN A 490 -23.50 -31.76 -6.40
N LYS A 491 -23.74 -30.66 -7.15
CA LYS A 491 -23.29 -29.31 -6.79
C LYS A 491 -23.67 -28.90 -5.38
N LYS A 492 -24.90 -29.22 -4.93
CA LYS A 492 -25.37 -28.82 -3.60
C LYS A 492 -24.47 -29.38 -2.50
N LEU A 493 -24.15 -30.69 -2.56
CA LEU A 493 -23.26 -31.34 -1.60
C LEU A 493 -21.83 -30.80 -1.70
N ILE A 494 -21.30 -30.73 -2.93
CA ILE A 494 -19.91 -30.32 -3.16
C ILE A 494 -19.66 -28.90 -2.64
N LEU A 495 -20.60 -27.98 -2.82
CA LEU A 495 -20.49 -26.59 -2.39
C LEU A 495 -20.64 -26.37 -0.87
N PHE A 496 -21.04 -27.39 -0.09
CA PHE A 496 -20.95 -27.32 1.36
C PHE A 496 -19.51 -27.41 1.87
N ASP A 497 -18.60 -28.00 1.09
CA ASP A 497 -17.20 -28.12 1.44
C ASP A 497 -16.41 -26.86 1.04
N ALA A 498 -15.50 -26.42 1.91
CA ALA A 498 -14.62 -25.27 1.66
C ALA A 498 -13.77 -25.39 0.36
N GLU A 499 -13.48 -26.62 -0.08
CA GLU A 499 -12.72 -26.92 -1.29
C GLU A 499 -13.63 -27.32 -2.48
N GLY A 500 -14.96 -27.17 -2.32
CA GLY A 500 -15.96 -27.58 -3.30
C GLY A 500 -15.74 -27.00 -4.70
N PHE A 501 -15.38 -25.72 -4.82
CA PHE A 501 -15.09 -25.10 -6.11
C PHE A 501 -13.88 -25.70 -6.82
N LYS A 502 -12.87 -26.19 -6.08
CA LYS A 502 -11.71 -26.90 -6.68
C LYS A 502 -12.15 -28.23 -7.27
N VAL A 503 -13.00 -28.97 -6.56
CA VAL A 503 -13.55 -30.23 -7.05
C VAL A 503 -14.41 -30.00 -8.29
N LEU A 504 -15.29 -28.98 -8.29
CA LEU A 504 -16.09 -28.66 -9.48
C LEU A 504 -15.24 -28.26 -10.70
N SER A 505 -14.03 -27.74 -10.51
CA SER A 505 -13.12 -27.41 -11.62
C SER A 505 -12.40 -28.60 -12.25
N LEU A 506 -12.59 -29.82 -11.71
CA LEU A 506 -12.17 -31.07 -12.35
C LEU A 506 -12.96 -31.37 -13.63
N GLU A 507 -14.05 -30.65 -13.89
CA GLU A 507 -14.78 -30.71 -15.15
C GLU A 507 -14.82 -29.34 -15.82
N ARG A 508 -14.59 -29.35 -17.14
CA ARG A 508 -14.77 -28.19 -18.01
C ARG A 508 -15.90 -28.45 -18.99
N LEU A 509 -16.60 -27.40 -19.41
CA LEU A 509 -17.62 -27.50 -20.44
C LEU A 509 -16.94 -27.37 -21.81
N ALA A 510 -17.13 -28.35 -22.69
CA ALA A 510 -16.68 -28.32 -24.07
C ALA A 510 -17.78 -28.89 -24.97
N ASN A 511 -18.23 -28.13 -25.98
CA ASN A 511 -19.33 -28.50 -26.88
C ASN A 511 -20.58 -28.99 -26.12
N ASP A 512 -21.02 -28.21 -25.12
CA ASP A 512 -22.16 -28.51 -24.24
C ASP A 512 -22.07 -29.83 -23.44
N ARG A 513 -20.87 -30.41 -23.32
CA ARG A 513 -20.60 -31.61 -22.52
C ARG A 513 -19.51 -31.36 -21.49
N TYR A 514 -19.63 -32.00 -20.33
CA TYR A 514 -18.58 -31.99 -19.33
C TYR A 514 -17.46 -32.95 -19.73
N VAL A 515 -16.22 -32.47 -19.69
CA VAL A 515 -15.02 -33.26 -19.94
C VAL A 515 -14.00 -33.05 -18.81
N LYS A 516 -13.15 -34.04 -18.57
CA LYS A 516 -12.10 -34.01 -17.54
C LYS A 516 -11.18 -32.78 -17.73
N ALA A 517 -10.78 -32.18 -16.61
CA ALA A 517 -9.77 -31.13 -16.55
C ALA A 517 -8.38 -31.65 -16.92
N ASP A 518 -7.46 -30.76 -17.31
CA ASP A 518 -6.15 -31.17 -17.80
C ASP A 518 -5.29 -31.87 -16.72
N ILE A 519 -5.51 -31.55 -15.44
CA ILE A 519 -4.79 -32.12 -14.27
C ILE A 519 -4.87 -33.65 -14.16
N PHE A 520 -5.90 -34.26 -14.76
CA PHE A 520 -6.03 -35.73 -14.83
C PHE A 520 -5.00 -36.39 -15.74
N SER A 521 -4.40 -35.64 -16.67
CA SER A 521 -3.57 -36.17 -17.76
C SER A 521 -2.14 -35.64 -17.75
N LYS A 522 -1.92 -34.42 -17.25
CA LYS A 522 -0.60 -33.78 -17.24
C LYS A 522 -0.44 -32.87 -16.03
N GLN A 523 0.81 -32.50 -15.74
CA GLN A 523 1.12 -31.52 -14.71
C GLN A 523 0.59 -30.13 -15.12
N VAL A 524 -0.13 -29.45 -14.23
CA VAL A 524 -0.70 -28.12 -14.50
C VAL A 524 -0.07 -27.06 -13.59
N ASN A 525 0.34 -27.44 -12.40
CA ASN A 525 0.95 -26.55 -11.40
C ASN A 525 2.47 -26.75 -11.36
N ASN A 526 3.23 -25.65 -11.27
CA ASN A 526 4.69 -25.62 -11.18
C ASN A 526 5.41 -26.51 -12.23
N VAL A 527 4.95 -26.47 -13.48
CA VAL A 527 5.63 -27.19 -14.57
C VAL A 527 7.00 -26.55 -14.76
N GLN A 528 8.05 -27.39 -14.78
CA GLN A 528 9.40 -26.90 -15.04
C GLN A 528 9.42 -26.15 -16.38
N LYS A 529 10.06 -24.98 -16.40
CA LYS A 529 10.27 -24.20 -17.63
C LYS A 529 11.13 -25.02 -18.59
N THR A 530 10.48 -25.73 -19.51
CA THR A 530 11.14 -26.35 -20.67
C THR A 530 10.97 -25.42 -21.85
N PHE A 531 12.07 -24.86 -22.32
CA PHE A 531 12.05 -24.06 -23.54
C PHE A 531 11.72 -24.96 -24.74
N ALA A 532 10.88 -24.46 -25.64
CA ALA A 532 10.66 -25.15 -26.91
C ALA A 532 11.99 -25.22 -27.69
N LYS A 533 12.17 -26.28 -28.49
CA LYS A 533 13.31 -26.35 -29.41
C LYS A 533 13.25 -25.13 -30.33
N PRO A 534 14.26 -24.24 -30.35
CA PRO A 534 14.22 -23.04 -31.17
C PRO A 534 14.22 -23.44 -32.65
N GLU A 535 13.40 -22.75 -33.45
CA GLU A 535 13.32 -22.97 -34.90
C GLU A 535 14.43 -22.22 -35.67
N SER A 536 15.02 -21.21 -35.04
CA SER A 536 16.06 -20.35 -35.61
C SER A 536 17.11 -19.95 -34.58
N LEU A 537 18.27 -19.47 -35.03
CA LEU A 537 19.27 -18.87 -34.15
C LEU A 537 18.68 -17.67 -33.38
N LYS A 538 17.81 -16.89 -34.02
CA LYS A 538 17.16 -15.74 -33.40
C LYS A 538 16.22 -16.13 -32.25
N ASP A 539 15.47 -17.22 -32.42
CA ASP A 539 14.66 -17.81 -31.33
C ASP A 539 15.56 -18.25 -30.18
N ALA A 540 16.69 -18.92 -30.48
CA ALA A 540 17.63 -19.36 -29.45
C ALA A 540 18.26 -18.18 -28.69
N VAL A 541 18.64 -17.11 -29.39
CA VAL A 541 19.12 -15.86 -28.76
C VAL A 541 18.05 -15.26 -27.87
N LEU A 542 16.80 -15.19 -28.32
CA LEU A 542 15.69 -14.68 -27.51
C LEU A 542 15.49 -15.51 -26.23
N LEU A 543 15.50 -16.84 -26.35
CA LEU A 543 15.41 -17.73 -25.19
C LEU A 543 16.57 -17.51 -24.22
N SER A 544 17.78 -17.27 -24.73
CA SER A 544 18.93 -16.93 -23.90
C SER A 544 18.73 -15.62 -23.14
N LEU A 545 18.22 -14.57 -23.81
CA LEU A 545 17.97 -13.28 -23.16
C LEU A 545 17.02 -13.44 -21.97
N ASN A 546 15.96 -14.23 -22.12
CA ASN A 546 14.98 -14.49 -21.06
C ASN A 546 15.49 -15.44 -19.96
N ALA A 547 16.37 -16.39 -20.31
CA ALA A 547 16.91 -17.36 -19.35
C ALA A 547 18.08 -16.80 -18.53
N HIS A 548 18.90 -15.95 -19.13
CA HIS A 548 20.20 -15.52 -18.60
C HIS A 548 20.37 -14.00 -18.50
N ASN A 549 19.34 -13.20 -18.80
CA ASN A 549 19.42 -11.74 -18.88
C ASN A 549 20.55 -11.24 -19.80
N GLY A 550 20.81 -11.98 -20.88
CA GLY A 550 21.90 -11.71 -21.81
C GLY A 550 22.12 -12.85 -22.80
N VAL A 551 23.00 -12.64 -23.78
CA VAL A 551 23.38 -13.68 -24.72
C VAL A 551 24.37 -14.63 -24.07
N ASN A 552 23.97 -15.88 -23.92
CA ASN A 552 24.76 -16.98 -23.37
C ASN A 552 24.97 -18.02 -24.48
N VAL A 553 26.17 -18.05 -25.04
CA VAL A 553 26.51 -18.87 -26.21
C VAL A 553 26.50 -20.37 -25.84
N GLU A 554 26.90 -20.72 -24.63
CA GLU A 554 26.82 -22.09 -24.10
C GLU A 554 25.39 -22.62 -24.13
N PHE A 555 24.44 -21.81 -23.65
CA PHE A 555 23.03 -22.15 -23.60
C PHE A 555 22.44 -22.28 -25.00
N ILE A 556 22.72 -21.34 -25.90
CA ILE A 556 22.29 -21.38 -27.31
C ILE A 556 22.86 -22.63 -28.01
N SER A 557 24.14 -22.93 -27.82
CA SER A 557 24.81 -24.12 -28.34
C SER A 557 24.12 -25.40 -27.87
N SER A 558 23.75 -25.47 -26.59
CA SER A 558 23.03 -26.63 -26.03
C SER A 558 21.62 -26.80 -26.61
N LEU A 559 20.88 -25.70 -26.82
CA LEU A 559 19.54 -25.72 -27.39
C LEU A 559 19.53 -26.11 -28.87
N MET A 560 20.48 -25.59 -29.63
CA MET A 560 20.57 -25.81 -31.09
C MET A 560 21.35 -27.06 -31.48
N GLN A 561 22.09 -27.66 -30.54
CA GLN A 561 23.02 -28.78 -30.79
C GLN A 561 24.09 -28.44 -31.84
N LYS A 562 24.61 -27.21 -31.80
CA LYS A 562 25.70 -26.69 -32.66
C LYS A 562 26.90 -26.31 -31.81
N SER A 563 28.10 -26.26 -32.38
CA SER A 563 29.30 -25.78 -31.67
C SER A 563 29.22 -24.27 -31.41
N LYS A 564 29.95 -23.77 -30.39
CA LYS A 564 29.97 -22.34 -30.05
C LYS A 564 30.47 -21.49 -31.21
N ASP A 565 31.50 -21.96 -31.91
CA ASP A 565 32.12 -21.24 -33.03
C ASP A 565 31.14 -21.10 -34.21
N GLU A 566 30.36 -22.14 -34.50
CA GLU A 566 29.29 -22.09 -35.50
C GLU A 566 28.21 -21.08 -35.10
N ILE A 567 27.78 -21.07 -33.83
CA ILE A 567 26.78 -20.11 -33.33
C ILE A 567 27.29 -18.67 -33.44
N ILE A 568 28.54 -18.41 -33.06
CA ILE A 568 29.14 -17.07 -33.14
C ILE A 568 29.27 -16.63 -34.59
N ARG A 569 29.78 -17.49 -35.47
CA ARG A 569 29.92 -17.18 -36.90
C ARG A 569 28.58 -16.93 -37.57
N GLU A 570 27.61 -17.83 -37.38
CA GLU A 570 26.25 -17.66 -37.90
C GLU A 570 25.60 -16.39 -37.33
N GLY A 571 25.84 -16.08 -36.05
CA GLY A 571 25.35 -14.87 -35.39
C GLY A 571 25.95 -13.59 -35.94
N PHE A 572 27.23 -13.58 -36.31
CA PHE A 572 27.89 -12.44 -36.96
C PHE A 572 27.42 -12.30 -38.41
N ASP A 573 27.38 -13.38 -39.18
CA ASP A 573 26.96 -13.38 -40.58
C ASP A 573 25.50 -12.93 -40.76
N GLN A 574 24.62 -13.27 -39.81
CA GLN A 574 23.22 -12.84 -39.80
C GLN A 574 22.99 -11.51 -39.06
N GLU A 575 24.05 -10.86 -38.56
CA GLU A 575 24.00 -9.65 -37.72
C GLU A 575 23.03 -9.77 -36.52
N LEU A 576 22.94 -10.97 -35.92
CA LEU A 576 22.16 -11.22 -34.72
C LEU A 576 22.96 -10.97 -33.45
N LEU A 577 24.27 -11.25 -33.52
CA LEU A 577 25.21 -11.10 -32.42
C LEU A 577 26.29 -10.10 -32.79
N PHE A 578 26.65 -9.26 -31.82
CA PHE A 578 27.77 -8.34 -31.90
C PHE A 578 28.67 -8.55 -30.69
N ARG A 579 29.98 -8.39 -30.86
CA ARG A 579 30.93 -8.49 -29.75
C ARG A 579 30.80 -7.26 -28.84
N ASN A 580 30.71 -7.47 -27.54
CA ASN A 580 30.87 -6.38 -26.58
C ASN A 580 32.31 -6.36 -26.05
N ILE A 581 33.04 -5.31 -26.41
CA ILE A 581 34.45 -5.14 -26.04
C ILE A 581 34.62 -4.42 -24.69
N GLU A 582 33.56 -3.78 -24.17
CA GLU A 582 33.58 -2.99 -22.94
C GLU A 582 33.26 -3.85 -21.71
N SER A 583 32.49 -4.93 -21.89
CA SER A 583 32.05 -5.82 -20.81
C SER A 583 32.56 -7.25 -20.99
N ARG A 584 33.27 -7.76 -19.98
CA ARG A 584 33.64 -9.18 -19.91
C ARG A 584 32.47 -10.09 -19.49
N ALA A 585 31.42 -9.53 -18.89
CA ALA A 585 30.26 -10.29 -18.39
C ALA A 585 29.26 -10.60 -19.52
N SER A 586 29.01 -9.64 -20.42
CA SER A 586 28.08 -9.79 -21.55
C SER A 586 28.85 -9.78 -22.86
N GLN A 587 29.64 -10.84 -23.04
CA GLN A 587 30.59 -11.00 -24.13
C GLN A 587 30.00 -10.79 -25.54
N TYR A 588 28.74 -11.17 -25.73
CA TYR A 588 27.99 -10.95 -26.96
C TYR A 588 26.68 -10.26 -26.62
N VAL A 589 26.23 -9.38 -27.50
CA VAL A 589 25.01 -8.61 -27.36
C VAL A 589 24.21 -8.65 -28.66
N THR A 590 22.93 -8.32 -28.57
CA THR A 590 22.07 -8.19 -29.76
C THR A 590 22.44 -6.95 -30.58
N LYS A 591 22.09 -6.95 -31.87
CA LYS A 591 22.29 -5.79 -32.75
C LYS A 591 21.71 -4.50 -32.18
N ASP A 592 20.48 -4.55 -31.70
CA ASP A 592 19.78 -3.39 -31.17
C ASP A 592 20.41 -2.85 -29.88
N GLU A 593 20.96 -3.72 -29.03
CA GLU A 593 21.75 -3.31 -27.86
C GLU A 593 23.10 -2.71 -28.27
N PHE A 594 23.81 -3.35 -29.20
CA PHE A 594 25.10 -2.88 -29.71
C PHE A 594 25.01 -1.47 -30.30
N LEU A 595 23.97 -1.22 -31.11
CA LEU A 595 23.71 0.04 -31.81
C LEU A 595 22.92 1.07 -30.98
N SER A 596 22.91 0.92 -29.65
CA SER A 596 22.26 1.86 -28.73
C SER A 596 23.21 2.34 -27.63
N GLY A 597 22.81 3.33 -26.83
CA GLY A 597 23.67 3.93 -25.82
C GLY A 597 24.73 4.84 -26.43
N ASN A 598 25.87 5.04 -25.75
CA ASN A 598 26.91 5.98 -26.16
C ASN A 598 27.69 5.47 -27.39
N ILE A 599 27.22 5.82 -28.60
CA ILE A 599 27.80 5.38 -29.87
C ILE A 599 29.17 6.00 -30.11
N VAL A 600 29.39 7.25 -29.71
CA VAL A 600 30.67 7.93 -29.90
C VAL A 600 31.78 7.19 -29.15
N GLN A 601 31.55 6.83 -27.88
CA GLN A 601 32.52 6.05 -27.11
C GLN A 601 32.74 4.66 -27.69
N LYS A 602 31.69 3.98 -28.16
CA LYS A 602 31.82 2.68 -28.82
C LYS A 602 32.68 2.77 -30.08
N ILE A 603 32.45 3.76 -30.94
CA ILE A 603 33.27 3.99 -32.14
C ILE A 603 34.74 4.21 -31.74
N GLU A 604 35.01 5.10 -30.77
CA GLU A 604 36.38 5.33 -30.28
C GLU A 604 37.04 4.05 -29.74
N ALA A 605 36.28 3.20 -29.04
CA ALA A 605 36.77 1.94 -28.49
C ALA A 605 37.10 0.92 -29.59
N TRP A 606 36.25 0.82 -30.61
CA TRP A 606 36.46 -0.07 -31.75
C TRP A 606 37.58 0.40 -32.70
N GLU A 607 37.71 1.71 -32.94
CA GLU A 607 38.83 2.26 -33.72
C GLU A 607 40.17 1.96 -33.06
N LYS A 608 40.24 2.03 -31.72
CA LYS A 608 41.45 1.64 -30.96
C LYS A 608 41.81 0.15 -31.12
N ILE A 609 40.84 -0.74 -31.33
CA ILE A 609 41.12 -2.17 -31.57
C ILE A 609 41.76 -2.36 -32.94
N LYS A 610 41.30 -1.61 -33.94
CA LYS A 610 41.83 -1.65 -35.31
C LYS A 610 43.31 -1.27 -35.37
N ASP A 611 43.73 -0.31 -34.55
CA ASP A 611 45.07 0.30 -34.62
C ASP A 611 46.07 -0.17 -33.55
N SER A 612 45.78 -1.19 -32.72
CA SER A 612 46.65 -1.54 -31.57
C SER A 612 46.81 -3.04 -31.27
N GLU A 613 47.80 -3.36 -30.42
CA GLU A 613 48.02 -4.71 -29.85
C GLU A 613 46.80 -5.29 -29.13
N ARG A 614 45.80 -4.46 -28.81
CA ARG A 614 44.52 -4.90 -28.23
C ARG A 614 43.75 -5.84 -29.15
N ARG A 615 44.05 -5.88 -30.45
CA ARG A 615 43.54 -6.90 -31.37
C ARG A 615 43.81 -8.33 -30.87
N ASN A 616 44.98 -8.57 -30.27
CA ASN A 616 45.34 -9.91 -29.76
C ASN A 616 44.46 -10.38 -28.60
N ALA A 617 43.72 -9.48 -27.95
CA ALA A 617 42.74 -9.83 -26.91
C ALA A 617 41.41 -10.38 -27.47
N PHE A 618 41.19 -10.29 -28.78
CA PHE A 618 39.96 -10.75 -29.45
C PHE A 618 40.28 -11.63 -30.68
N PRO A 619 40.96 -12.78 -30.50
CA PRO A 619 41.40 -13.65 -31.59
C PRO A 619 40.25 -14.23 -32.43
N GLU A 620 39.02 -14.24 -31.91
CA GLU A 620 37.81 -14.67 -32.61
C GLU A 620 37.36 -13.71 -33.72
N LEU A 621 37.78 -12.45 -33.68
CA LEU A 621 37.39 -11.42 -34.66
C LEU A 621 38.35 -11.37 -35.86
N THR A 622 37.79 -11.41 -37.06
CA THR A 622 38.53 -11.10 -38.30
C THR A 622 38.55 -9.59 -38.56
N ASP A 623 39.41 -9.14 -39.47
CA ASP A 623 39.41 -7.75 -39.95
C ASP A 623 38.04 -7.34 -40.49
N LYS A 624 37.40 -8.23 -41.25
CA LYS A 624 36.06 -8.04 -41.78
C LYS A 624 35.05 -7.84 -40.65
N ASP A 625 35.11 -8.64 -39.59
CA ASP A 625 34.21 -8.52 -38.45
C ASP A 625 34.36 -7.15 -37.78
N ILE A 626 35.60 -6.68 -37.54
CA ILE A 626 35.90 -5.38 -36.95
C ILE A 626 35.35 -4.23 -37.83
N ASP A 627 35.60 -4.31 -39.13
CA ASP A 627 35.13 -3.30 -40.08
C ASP A 627 33.60 -3.25 -40.13
N THR A 628 32.92 -4.41 -40.12
CA THR A 628 31.44 -4.47 -40.06
C THR A 628 30.91 -3.88 -38.75
N HIS A 629 31.52 -4.14 -37.60
CA HIS A 629 31.08 -3.55 -36.32
C HIS A 629 31.22 -2.02 -36.34
N LEU A 630 32.34 -1.50 -36.86
CA LEU A 630 32.58 -0.07 -37.01
C LEU A 630 31.61 0.58 -37.99
N GLU A 631 31.36 -0.05 -39.14
CA GLU A 631 30.40 0.44 -40.14
C GLU A 631 29.01 0.58 -39.54
N ARG A 632 28.52 -0.44 -38.84
CA ARG A 632 27.20 -0.41 -38.17
C ARG A 632 27.09 0.66 -37.09
N LEU A 633 28.15 0.89 -36.30
CA LEU A 633 28.16 1.99 -35.32
C LEU A 633 28.14 3.37 -36.01
N LYS A 634 28.88 3.55 -37.10
CA LYS A 634 28.92 4.80 -37.86
C LYS A 634 27.59 5.12 -38.54
N GLU A 635 26.84 4.12 -38.98
CA GLU A 635 25.48 4.29 -39.53
C GLU A 635 24.49 4.92 -38.55
N VAL A 636 24.63 4.62 -37.25
CA VAL A 636 23.74 5.14 -36.20
C VAL A 636 24.32 6.33 -35.45
N GLN A 637 25.55 6.76 -35.78
CA GLN A 637 26.20 7.88 -35.09
C GLN A 637 25.33 9.14 -35.19
N PRO A 638 25.04 9.82 -34.04
CA PRO A 638 24.30 11.06 -34.07
C PRO A 638 24.99 12.10 -34.97
N VAL A 639 24.18 12.88 -35.68
CA VAL A 639 24.69 13.94 -36.55
C VAL A 639 25.41 14.97 -35.69
N PHE A 640 26.63 15.33 -36.09
CA PHE A 640 27.41 16.36 -35.41
C PHE A 640 26.68 17.70 -35.49
N LEU A 641 26.31 18.25 -34.33
CA LEU A 641 25.65 19.54 -34.22
C LEU A 641 26.69 20.66 -34.10
N LYS A 642 26.58 21.67 -34.96
CA LYS A 642 27.37 22.91 -34.85
C LYS A 642 26.78 23.83 -33.78
N ARG A 643 27.56 24.80 -33.29
CA ARG A 643 27.20 25.73 -32.22
C ARG A 643 25.89 26.45 -32.46
N GLU A 644 25.59 26.78 -33.71
CA GLU A 644 24.34 27.45 -34.13
C GLU A 644 23.08 26.63 -33.81
N LEU A 645 23.21 25.31 -33.66
CA LEU A 645 22.11 24.38 -33.34
C LEU A 645 22.13 23.91 -31.89
N ILE A 646 23.08 24.39 -31.08
CA ILE A 646 23.24 24.01 -29.67
C ILE A 646 22.87 25.21 -28.82
N ASP A 647 21.90 25.02 -27.91
CA ASP A 647 21.58 25.99 -26.87
C ASP A 647 22.47 25.73 -25.65
N ILE A 648 23.22 26.75 -25.21
CA ILE A 648 24.26 26.59 -24.18
C ILE A 648 24.04 27.61 -23.08
N ASN A 649 23.63 27.13 -21.91
CA ASN A 649 23.48 27.99 -20.75
C ASN A 649 24.82 28.21 -20.04
N LEU A 650 24.95 29.37 -19.39
CA LEU A 650 26.06 29.59 -18.46
C LEU A 650 25.88 28.68 -17.23
N GLY A 651 26.91 27.90 -16.88
CA GLY A 651 26.89 27.01 -15.71
C GLY A 651 26.48 25.55 -15.99
N GLU A 652 26.44 25.15 -17.26
CA GLU A 652 26.39 23.74 -17.66
C GLU A 652 27.57 22.93 -17.08
N ARG A 653 27.27 21.77 -16.47
CA ARG A 653 28.24 21.01 -15.65
C ARG A 653 29.24 20.21 -16.51
N TRP A 654 28.88 19.92 -17.75
CA TRP A 654 29.73 19.21 -18.69
C TRP A 654 30.76 20.13 -19.36
N ILE A 655 30.66 21.45 -19.17
CA ILE A 655 31.63 22.42 -19.69
C ILE A 655 32.82 22.53 -18.71
N PRO A 656 34.05 22.33 -19.17
CA PRO A 656 35.26 22.46 -18.37
C PRO A 656 35.41 23.84 -17.71
N ILE A 657 35.92 23.86 -16.47
CA ILE A 657 36.08 25.08 -15.66
C ILE A 657 36.96 26.12 -16.35
N ASP A 658 37.98 25.71 -17.10
CA ASP A 658 38.92 26.61 -17.78
C ASP A 658 38.26 27.49 -18.85
N ILE A 659 37.14 27.05 -19.42
CA ILE A 659 36.31 27.85 -20.32
C ILE A 659 35.60 28.96 -19.54
N TYR A 660 35.06 28.65 -18.37
CA TYR A 660 34.41 29.65 -17.52
C TYR A 660 35.41 30.63 -16.91
N GLU A 661 36.63 30.18 -16.57
CA GLU A 661 37.72 31.08 -16.17
C GLU A 661 38.06 32.06 -17.31
N SER A 662 38.20 31.57 -18.54
CA SER A 662 38.45 32.42 -19.72
C SER A 662 37.33 33.45 -19.94
N PHE A 663 36.07 33.06 -19.73
CA PHE A 663 34.94 33.98 -19.80
C PHE A 663 34.96 35.01 -18.65
N ALA A 664 35.23 34.58 -17.42
CA ALA A 664 35.28 35.47 -16.26
C ALA A 664 36.40 36.50 -16.38
N GLU A 665 37.57 36.10 -16.90
CA GLU A 665 38.68 36.99 -17.22
C GLU A 665 38.30 38.03 -18.29
N HIS A 666 37.53 37.62 -19.31
CA HIS A 666 36.99 38.53 -20.31
C HIS A 666 35.98 39.53 -19.71
N LEU A 667 35.05 39.03 -18.89
CA LEU A 667 33.98 39.80 -18.28
C LEU A 667 34.50 40.85 -17.28
N PHE A 668 35.42 40.44 -16.39
CA PHE A 668 35.95 41.29 -15.32
C PHE A 668 37.27 41.98 -15.67
N LYS A 669 37.87 41.70 -16.83
CA LYS A 669 39.17 42.23 -17.29
C LYS A 669 40.31 42.04 -16.29
N GLU A 670 40.23 41.00 -15.47
CA GLU A 670 41.23 40.66 -14.46
C GLU A 670 41.25 39.14 -14.27
N LYS A 671 42.41 38.61 -13.86
CA LYS A 671 42.59 37.16 -13.68
C LYS A 671 41.56 36.61 -12.71
N THR A 672 40.78 35.61 -13.12
CA THR A 672 39.66 35.10 -12.34
C THR A 672 39.73 33.57 -12.22
N GLN A 673 39.67 33.07 -10.99
CA GLN A 673 39.73 31.65 -10.69
C GLN A 673 38.35 31.13 -10.31
N LEU A 674 37.99 29.98 -10.85
CA LEU A 674 36.71 29.34 -10.55
C LEU A 674 36.93 28.00 -9.84
N LYS A 675 36.02 27.71 -8.91
CA LYS A 675 35.97 26.42 -8.25
C LYS A 675 34.53 25.91 -8.26
N TYR A 676 34.32 24.72 -8.79
CA TYR A 676 33.05 24.01 -8.67
C TYR A 676 33.08 23.09 -7.44
N LEU A 677 32.08 23.20 -6.58
CA LEU A 677 31.86 22.36 -5.41
C LEU A 677 30.75 21.36 -5.73
N GLU A 678 31.13 20.16 -6.17
CA GLU A 678 30.21 19.11 -6.62
C GLU A 678 29.16 18.73 -5.55
N SER A 679 29.55 18.63 -4.28
CA SER A 679 28.64 18.28 -3.17
C SER A 679 27.55 19.31 -2.89
N ALA A 680 27.74 20.57 -3.30
CA ALA A 680 26.80 21.66 -3.06
C ALA A 680 26.17 22.19 -4.35
N ASP A 681 26.55 21.64 -5.51
CA ASP A 681 26.27 22.17 -6.86
C ASP A 681 26.47 23.69 -6.95
N GLN A 682 27.63 24.17 -6.45
CA GLN A 682 27.94 25.60 -6.35
C GLN A 682 29.24 25.97 -7.06
N PHE A 683 29.19 27.02 -7.86
CA PHE A 683 30.37 27.70 -8.39
C PHE A 683 30.81 28.79 -7.42
N LEU A 684 32.13 28.90 -7.22
CA LEU A 684 32.77 30.00 -6.52
C LEU A 684 33.64 30.76 -7.52
N VAL A 685 33.46 32.08 -7.58
CA VAL A 685 34.16 32.97 -8.51
C VAL A 685 35.05 33.91 -7.71
N ASN A 686 36.36 33.82 -7.92
CA ASN A 686 37.35 34.66 -7.22
C ASN A 686 38.15 35.51 -8.20
N VAL A 687 37.94 36.83 -8.15
CA VAL A 687 38.69 37.81 -8.97
C VAL A 687 39.96 38.20 -8.22
N SER A 688 41.12 38.00 -8.85
CA SER A 688 42.43 38.04 -8.17
C SER A 688 42.79 39.42 -7.62
N ARG A 689 42.29 40.50 -8.24
CA ARG A 689 42.56 41.90 -7.90
C ARG A 689 41.31 42.75 -8.09
N TYR A 690 41.39 44.00 -7.65
CA TYR A 690 40.32 44.98 -7.87
C TYR A 690 40.05 45.18 -9.37
N SER A 691 38.77 45.08 -9.75
CA SER A 691 38.28 45.30 -11.11
C SER A 691 37.08 46.26 -11.06
N ASN A 692 37.09 47.28 -11.93
CA ASN A 692 35.96 48.20 -12.04
C ASN A 692 34.73 47.48 -12.63
N GLU A 693 34.97 46.55 -13.55
CA GLU A 693 33.94 45.72 -14.17
C GLU A 693 33.23 44.87 -13.10
N GLU A 694 33.99 44.22 -12.22
CA GLU A 694 33.46 43.40 -11.13
C GLU A 694 32.73 44.24 -10.07
N SER A 695 33.37 45.31 -9.59
CA SER A 695 32.91 46.03 -8.40
C SER A 695 31.86 47.11 -8.71
N ILE A 696 31.72 47.50 -9.98
CA ILE A 696 30.82 48.59 -10.40
C ILE A 696 29.92 48.15 -11.56
N MET A 697 30.49 47.70 -12.68
CA MET A 697 29.72 47.46 -13.91
C MET A 697 28.75 46.28 -13.76
N TYR A 698 29.21 45.17 -13.22
CA TYR A 698 28.43 43.94 -13.03
C TYR A 698 27.92 43.76 -11.60
N ALA A 699 28.20 44.69 -10.69
CA ALA A 699 27.64 44.70 -9.35
C ALA A 699 26.17 45.18 -9.34
N ALA A 700 25.34 44.60 -8.48
CA ALA A 700 23.96 45.02 -8.27
C ALA A 700 23.84 45.85 -6.99
N THR A 701 23.17 47.00 -7.07
CA THR A 701 22.88 47.84 -5.90
C THR A 701 21.59 47.39 -5.23
N ILE A 702 21.65 47.18 -3.91
CA ILE A 702 20.55 46.73 -3.04
C ILE A 702 20.33 47.75 -1.93
N HIS A 703 19.24 47.63 -1.17
CA HIS A 703 18.89 48.61 -0.13
C HIS A 703 20.02 48.85 0.89
N ASN A 704 20.72 47.78 1.31
CA ASN A 704 21.80 47.82 2.31
C ASN A 704 23.18 47.49 1.73
N GLY A 705 23.50 47.98 0.53
CA GLY A 705 24.85 47.87 -0.05
C GLY A 705 24.84 47.39 -1.49
N ARG A 706 25.77 46.47 -1.81
CA ARG A 706 25.95 45.95 -3.17
C ARG A 706 26.25 44.46 -3.14
N ILE A 707 25.77 43.74 -4.15
CA ILE A 707 26.19 42.39 -4.47
C ILE A 707 27.25 42.51 -5.57
N SER A 708 28.42 41.92 -5.34
CA SER A 708 29.59 42.01 -6.21
C SER A 708 29.37 41.29 -7.55
N GLY A 709 30.06 41.70 -8.61
CA GLY A 709 29.94 41.08 -9.94
C GLY A 709 30.31 39.59 -9.94
N SER A 710 31.32 39.21 -9.15
CA SER A 710 31.67 37.81 -8.88
C SER A 710 30.48 37.00 -8.36
N LYS A 711 29.74 37.52 -7.37
CA LYS A 711 28.56 36.87 -6.81
C LYS A 711 27.38 36.84 -7.78
N ILE A 712 27.22 37.88 -8.60
CA ILE A 712 26.22 37.88 -9.69
C ILE A 712 26.52 36.77 -10.70
N MET A 713 27.78 36.56 -11.06
CA MET A 713 28.17 35.46 -11.95
C MET A 713 27.89 34.09 -11.35
N GLU A 714 28.11 33.90 -10.04
CA GLU A 714 27.74 32.66 -9.35
C GLU A 714 26.23 32.39 -9.42
N TYR A 715 25.39 33.42 -9.22
CA TYR A 715 23.93 33.30 -9.38
C TYR A 715 23.53 32.98 -10.82
N ALA A 716 24.20 33.60 -11.80
CA ALA A 716 23.95 33.36 -13.22
C ALA A 716 24.29 31.91 -13.63
N MET A 717 25.38 31.35 -13.12
CA MET A 717 25.78 29.95 -13.35
C MET A 717 24.84 28.94 -12.68
N ALA A 718 24.31 29.29 -11.50
CA ALA A 718 23.37 28.43 -10.78
C ALA A 718 21.93 28.53 -11.32
N ASP A 719 21.65 29.47 -12.23
CA ASP A 719 20.30 29.87 -12.64
C ASP A 719 19.38 30.20 -11.44
N THR A 720 19.92 30.94 -10.47
CA THR A 720 19.20 31.33 -9.25
C THR A 720 19.29 32.83 -8.99
N GLN A 721 18.49 33.31 -8.04
CA GLN A 721 18.60 34.68 -7.54
C GLN A 721 18.33 34.71 -6.02
N PRO A 722 18.99 35.61 -5.27
CA PRO A 722 18.75 35.76 -3.84
C PRO A 722 17.41 36.45 -3.57
N TYR A 723 16.72 36.01 -2.52
CA TYR A 723 15.55 36.71 -2.00
C TYR A 723 15.99 37.79 -1.00
N LEU A 724 15.81 39.07 -1.34
CA LEU A 724 16.30 40.20 -0.56
C LEU A 724 15.17 40.83 0.28
N GLN A 725 15.49 41.22 1.52
CA GLN A 725 14.54 41.81 2.46
C GLN A 725 15.10 43.09 3.12
N ILE A 726 14.23 44.06 3.33
CA ILE A 726 14.49 45.33 4.00
C ILE A 726 13.82 45.31 5.38
N ARG A 727 14.56 45.64 6.42
CA ARG A 727 14.02 45.82 7.77
C ARG A 727 13.12 47.06 7.82
N ILE A 728 11.95 46.94 8.43
CA ILE A 728 11.03 48.05 8.64
C ILE A 728 11.40 48.75 9.95
N ASP A 729 11.88 49.98 9.86
CA ASP A 729 12.26 50.78 11.02
C ASP A 729 11.07 51.05 11.95
N GLY A 730 11.32 51.04 13.27
CA GLY A 730 10.28 51.29 14.28
C GLY A 730 9.41 50.08 14.65
N THR A 731 9.68 48.88 14.12
CA THR A 731 8.93 47.66 14.45
C THR A 731 9.62 46.80 15.53
N ASN A 732 8.86 46.34 16.54
CA ASN A 732 9.31 45.37 17.54
C ASN A 732 8.26 44.24 17.71
N PRO A 733 8.59 42.98 17.39
CA PRO A 733 9.87 42.50 16.87
C PRO A 733 10.14 43.00 15.43
N PRO A 734 11.40 42.94 14.96
CA PRO A 734 11.79 43.42 13.64
C PRO A 734 10.94 42.78 12.55
N GLN A 735 10.21 43.61 11.80
CA GLN A 735 9.49 43.19 10.61
C GLN A 735 10.34 43.48 9.36
N TYR A 736 10.11 42.69 8.32
CA TYR A 736 10.83 42.78 7.06
C TYR A 736 9.86 42.84 5.90
N LYS A 737 10.18 43.66 4.89
CA LYS A 737 9.48 43.68 3.59
C LYS A 737 10.43 43.26 2.47
N PRO A 738 9.95 42.71 1.35
CA PRO A 738 10.81 42.36 0.23
C PRO A 738 11.49 43.60 -0.40
N ASP A 739 12.78 43.50 -0.74
CA ASP A 739 13.53 44.50 -1.52
C ASP A 739 13.26 44.30 -3.01
N GLN A 740 12.11 44.77 -3.49
CA GLN A 740 11.70 44.58 -4.89
C GLN A 740 12.67 45.22 -5.89
N ASP A 741 13.19 46.41 -5.58
CA ASP A 741 14.14 47.12 -6.44
C ASP A 741 15.52 46.43 -6.45
N GLY A 742 16.00 45.99 -5.29
CA GLY A 742 17.25 45.22 -5.18
C GLY A 742 17.19 43.90 -5.95
N MET A 743 16.09 43.14 -5.81
CA MET A 743 15.91 41.87 -6.54
C MET A 743 15.85 42.10 -8.06
N LYS A 744 15.13 43.13 -8.51
CA LYS A 744 15.08 43.49 -9.94
C LYS A 744 16.46 43.89 -10.49
N ASN A 745 17.25 44.63 -9.72
CA ASN A 745 18.62 45.00 -10.11
C ASN A 745 19.52 43.76 -10.24
N VAL A 746 19.39 42.79 -9.32
CA VAL A 746 20.13 41.52 -9.39
C VAL A 746 19.74 40.72 -10.62
N GLU A 747 18.43 40.57 -10.88
CA GLU A 747 17.91 39.88 -12.07
C GLU A 747 18.45 40.51 -13.37
N MET A 748 18.43 41.85 -13.46
CA MET A 748 18.99 42.56 -14.61
C MET A 748 20.49 42.30 -14.79
N LYS A 749 21.27 42.23 -13.70
CA LYS A 749 22.71 41.97 -13.77
C LYS A 749 23.02 40.52 -14.12
N ILE A 750 22.24 39.56 -13.61
CA ILE A 750 22.33 38.15 -14.01
C ILE A 750 22.10 38.01 -15.51
N LYS A 751 21.02 38.63 -16.02
CA LYS A 751 20.73 38.63 -17.46
C LYS A 751 21.87 39.23 -18.27
N GLN A 752 22.41 40.37 -17.82
CA GLN A 752 23.54 41.01 -18.48
C GLN A 752 24.76 40.08 -18.57
N VAL A 753 25.10 39.35 -17.49
CA VAL A 753 26.21 38.38 -17.51
C VAL A 753 25.94 37.22 -18.48
N LYS A 754 24.71 36.72 -18.55
CA LYS A 754 24.32 35.67 -19.52
C LYS A 754 24.40 36.16 -20.97
N ASP A 755 23.94 37.38 -21.25
CA ASP A 755 24.02 37.98 -22.58
C ASP A 755 25.48 38.19 -23.01
N GLU A 756 26.36 38.59 -22.09
CA GLU A 756 27.81 38.70 -22.35
C GLU A 756 28.49 37.34 -22.57
N PHE A 757 27.98 36.27 -21.94
CA PHE A 757 28.48 34.91 -22.21
C PHE A 757 28.17 34.49 -23.65
N GLU A 758 26.97 34.76 -24.15
CA GLU A 758 26.63 34.50 -25.56
C GLU A 758 27.51 35.33 -26.52
N ASN A 759 27.72 36.61 -26.21
CA ASN A 759 28.63 37.46 -26.99
C ASN A 759 30.07 36.91 -26.98
N PHE A 760 30.55 36.47 -25.83
CA PHE A 760 31.88 35.86 -25.68
C PHE A 760 32.01 34.60 -26.55
N LEU A 761 31.02 33.72 -26.56
CA LEU A 761 31.00 32.53 -27.41
C LEU A 761 30.96 32.89 -28.90
N SER A 762 30.23 33.93 -29.29
CA SER A 762 30.17 34.38 -30.69
C SER A 762 31.50 34.93 -31.22
N THR A 763 32.29 35.56 -30.34
CA THR A 763 33.56 36.21 -30.69
C THR A 763 34.76 35.27 -30.58
N ARG A 764 34.73 34.29 -29.67
CA ARG A 764 35.79 33.29 -29.46
C ARG A 764 35.48 31.96 -30.14
N GLN A 765 35.71 31.92 -31.45
CA GLN A 765 35.48 30.73 -32.29
C GLN A 765 36.28 29.50 -31.84
N ASP A 766 37.46 29.68 -31.25
CA ASP A 766 38.29 28.60 -30.69
C ASP A 766 37.61 27.93 -29.48
N ILE A 767 36.99 28.72 -28.60
CA ILE A 767 36.23 28.21 -27.45
C ILE A 767 34.92 27.60 -27.92
N ALA A 768 34.20 28.27 -28.83
CA ALA A 768 32.96 27.75 -29.40
C ALA A 768 33.17 26.37 -30.05
N GLY A 769 34.21 26.20 -30.88
CA GLY A 769 34.54 24.91 -31.49
C GLY A 769 34.85 23.81 -30.48
N ARG A 770 35.61 24.12 -29.42
CA ARG A 770 35.88 23.14 -28.34
C ARG A 770 34.60 22.72 -27.61
N ILE A 771 33.66 23.64 -27.41
CA ILE A 771 32.36 23.33 -26.79
C ILE A 771 31.51 22.45 -27.72
N GLU A 772 31.51 22.70 -29.04
CA GLU A 772 30.83 21.84 -30.03
C GLU A 772 31.34 20.39 -29.93
N GLU A 773 32.66 20.19 -29.90
CA GLU A 773 33.27 18.86 -29.77
C GLU A 773 32.85 18.18 -28.47
N LEU A 774 32.92 18.90 -27.34
CA LEU A 774 32.52 18.38 -26.04
C LEU A 774 31.04 18.02 -25.98
N TYR A 775 30.16 18.85 -26.57
CA TYR A 775 28.73 18.59 -26.61
C TYR A 775 28.42 17.32 -27.42
N ASN A 776 28.99 17.20 -28.62
CA ASN A 776 28.77 16.03 -29.46
C ASN A 776 29.38 14.76 -28.87
N ARG A 777 30.47 14.88 -28.11
CA ARG A 777 31.09 13.73 -27.46
C ARG A 777 30.39 13.30 -26.18
N ASN A 778 29.94 14.24 -25.35
CA ASN A 778 29.45 13.96 -24.00
C ASN A 778 27.92 13.98 -23.88
N ILE A 779 27.22 14.71 -24.76
CA ILE A 779 25.77 14.93 -24.71
C ILE A 779 25.08 14.32 -25.95
N ASN A 780 25.43 14.75 -27.16
CA ASN A 780 24.88 14.22 -28.41
C ASN A 780 25.61 12.94 -28.87
N ASN A 781 25.66 11.96 -27.97
CA ASN A 781 26.41 10.72 -28.18
C ASN A 781 25.54 9.45 -28.12
N ALA A 782 24.29 9.56 -27.66
CA ALA A 782 23.47 8.41 -27.32
C ALA A 782 22.38 8.13 -28.34
N VAL A 783 22.25 6.86 -28.75
CA VAL A 783 21.16 6.38 -29.61
C VAL A 783 20.19 5.55 -28.79
N ARG A 784 18.88 5.81 -28.97
CA ARG A 784 17.84 4.99 -28.35
C ARG A 784 17.81 3.61 -28.99
N ARG A 785 17.64 2.59 -28.16
CA ARG A 785 17.48 1.21 -28.62
C ARG A 785 16.26 1.10 -29.53
N ASN A 786 16.45 0.51 -30.70
CA ASN A 786 15.41 0.33 -31.71
C ASN A 786 15.10 -1.16 -31.91
N TYR A 787 13.85 -1.56 -31.71
CA TYR A 787 13.44 -2.97 -31.79
C TYR A 787 12.85 -3.27 -33.16
N ASP A 788 13.46 -4.18 -33.92
CA ASP A 788 12.94 -4.62 -35.23
C ASP A 788 12.27 -5.99 -35.13
N GLY A 789 10.94 -5.98 -35.14
CA GLY A 789 10.11 -7.17 -35.11
C GLY A 789 9.73 -7.74 -36.48
N SER A 790 10.23 -7.18 -37.58
CA SER A 790 9.79 -7.52 -38.97
C SER A 790 9.76 -9.03 -39.26
N HIS A 791 10.76 -9.74 -38.74
CA HIS A 791 10.97 -11.18 -38.82
C HIS A 791 9.91 -12.04 -38.09
N LEU A 792 9.13 -11.48 -37.15
CA LEU A 792 8.15 -12.24 -36.37
C LEU A 792 7.09 -12.89 -37.26
N GLN A 793 6.94 -14.20 -37.09
CA GLN A 793 5.90 -15.03 -37.69
C GLN A 793 5.03 -15.62 -36.58
N LEU A 794 3.88 -14.99 -36.31
CA LEU A 794 3.01 -15.37 -35.22
C LEU A 794 2.13 -16.56 -35.59
N THR A 795 2.56 -17.76 -35.17
CA THR A 795 1.83 -19.00 -35.43
C THR A 795 0.45 -18.98 -34.78
N GLY A 796 -0.58 -19.36 -35.54
CA GLY A 796 -1.96 -19.40 -35.06
C GLY A 796 -2.73 -18.08 -35.16
N LEU A 797 -2.07 -16.97 -35.50
CA LEU A 797 -2.76 -15.71 -35.77
C LEU A 797 -3.59 -15.85 -37.06
N LYS A 798 -4.89 -15.56 -36.97
CA LYS A 798 -5.84 -15.61 -38.10
C LYS A 798 -6.52 -14.25 -38.26
N HIS A 799 -6.97 -13.95 -39.48
CA HIS A 799 -7.75 -12.76 -39.83
C HIS A 799 -7.06 -11.39 -39.67
N PHE A 800 -5.82 -11.34 -39.18
CA PHE A 800 -5.07 -10.09 -38.98
C PHE A 800 -3.67 -10.16 -39.58
N ALA A 801 -3.22 -9.02 -40.10
CA ALA A 801 -1.82 -8.76 -40.44
C ALA A 801 -1.30 -7.64 -39.53
N LEU A 802 -0.17 -7.88 -38.87
CA LEU A 802 0.44 -6.88 -37.99
C LEU A 802 1.17 -5.80 -38.78
N ARG A 803 1.06 -4.56 -38.30
CA ARG A 803 1.87 -3.43 -38.75
C ARG A 803 3.28 -3.49 -38.13
N THR A 804 4.25 -2.82 -38.75
CA THR A 804 5.65 -2.77 -38.31
C THR A 804 5.76 -2.40 -36.84
N HIS A 805 5.16 -1.28 -36.42
CA HIS A 805 5.21 -0.82 -35.03
C HIS A 805 4.62 -1.83 -34.02
N GLN A 806 3.66 -2.66 -34.44
CA GLN A 806 3.10 -3.70 -33.58
C GLN A 806 4.06 -4.87 -33.43
N LYS A 807 4.72 -5.28 -34.52
CA LYS A 807 5.77 -6.30 -34.48
C LYS A 807 6.95 -5.85 -33.62
N ASP A 808 7.38 -4.59 -33.79
CA ASP A 808 8.47 -3.99 -33.03
C ASP A 808 8.15 -3.97 -31.53
N ALA A 809 6.92 -3.59 -31.16
CA ALA A 809 6.47 -3.63 -29.77
C ALA A 809 6.41 -5.05 -29.21
N ILE A 810 5.94 -6.04 -29.98
CA ILE A 810 5.96 -7.45 -29.54
C ILE A 810 7.40 -7.92 -29.34
N TRP A 811 8.30 -7.56 -30.25
CA TRP A 811 9.70 -7.92 -30.17
C TRP A 811 10.40 -7.32 -28.95
N MET A 812 10.15 -6.04 -28.66
CA MET A 812 10.59 -5.38 -27.44
C MET A 812 10.12 -6.14 -26.19
N LEU A 813 8.82 -6.46 -26.12
CA LEU A 813 8.24 -7.16 -24.97
C LEU A 813 8.85 -8.55 -24.76
N LEU A 814 9.17 -9.26 -25.84
CA LEU A 814 9.81 -10.57 -25.78
C LEU A 814 11.27 -10.49 -25.30
N GLN A 815 12.02 -9.47 -25.72
CA GLN A 815 13.43 -9.33 -25.36
C GLN A 815 13.66 -8.82 -23.93
N GLN A 816 12.82 -7.89 -23.48
CA GLN A 816 13.02 -7.18 -22.21
C GLN A 816 12.29 -7.81 -21.02
N ASP A 817 11.62 -8.95 -21.21
CA ASP A 817 10.72 -9.54 -20.19
C ASP A 817 9.61 -8.55 -19.73
N GLY A 818 9.26 -7.56 -20.56
CA GLY A 818 8.32 -6.50 -20.23
C GLY A 818 8.54 -5.21 -21.03
N GLY A 819 7.79 -4.15 -20.69
CA GLY A 819 7.93 -2.83 -21.31
C GLY A 819 6.64 -2.02 -21.35
N ILE A 820 6.76 -0.74 -21.70
CA ILE A 820 5.62 0.18 -21.86
C ILE A 820 5.32 0.35 -23.34
N VAL A 821 4.10 0.00 -23.77
CA VAL A 821 3.63 0.19 -25.14
C VAL A 821 2.71 1.41 -25.22
N ASP A 822 3.31 2.60 -25.38
CA ASP A 822 2.58 3.87 -25.46
C ASP A 822 2.11 4.20 -26.90
N HIS A 823 1.37 3.28 -27.51
CA HIS A 823 0.76 3.55 -28.81
C HIS A 823 -0.46 4.47 -28.68
N LYS A 824 -0.79 5.27 -29.70
CA LYS A 824 -2.03 6.07 -29.71
C LYS A 824 -3.29 5.17 -29.79
N VAL A 825 -4.46 5.72 -29.45
CA VAL A 825 -5.75 5.02 -29.59
C VAL A 825 -5.95 4.55 -31.04
N GLY A 826 -6.44 3.33 -31.24
CA GLY A 826 -6.64 2.74 -32.57
C GLY A 826 -5.40 2.08 -33.20
N ALA A 827 -4.21 2.24 -32.62
CA ALA A 827 -2.97 1.65 -33.13
C ALA A 827 -2.86 0.12 -32.93
N GLY A 828 -3.88 -0.52 -32.34
CA GLY A 828 -3.97 -1.97 -32.16
C GLY A 828 -3.22 -2.51 -30.94
N LYS A 829 -3.35 -1.84 -29.78
CA LYS A 829 -2.74 -2.27 -28.50
C LYS A 829 -3.19 -3.66 -28.06
N THR A 830 -4.48 -3.96 -28.18
CA THR A 830 -5.03 -5.28 -27.83
C THR A 830 -4.38 -6.39 -28.66
N LEU A 831 -4.19 -6.15 -29.96
CA LEU A 831 -3.58 -7.13 -30.85
C LEU A 831 -2.10 -7.39 -30.52
N VAL A 832 -1.35 -6.35 -30.15
CA VAL A 832 0.03 -6.48 -29.62
C VAL A 832 0.04 -7.35 -28.37
N MET A 833 -0.83 -7.06 -27.40
CA MET A 833 -0.92 -7.76 -26.12
C MET A 833 -1.23 -9.25 -26.28
N VAL A 834 -2.26 -9.62 -27.06
CA VAL A 834 -2.65 -11.03 -27.25
C VAL A 834 -1.61 -11.79 -28.07
N SER A 835 -0.99 -11.13 -29.06
CA SER A 835 0.07 -11.73 -29.88
C SER A 835 1.33 -11.99 -29.08
N ALA A 836 1.76 -11.03 -28.26
CA ALA A 836 2.90 -11.20 -27.36
C ALA A 836 2.67 -12.34 -26.36
N ALA A 837 1.47 -12.43 -25.76
CA ALA A 837 1.13 -13.52 -24.84
C ALA A 837 1.23 -14.91 -25.50
N MET A 838 0.70 -15.05 -26.71
CA MET A 838 0.77 -16.31 -27.47
C MET A 838 2.20 -16.66 -27.87
N GLU A 839 3.00 -15.67 -28.27
CA GLU A 839 4.39 -15.90 -28.67
C GLU A 839 5.27 -16.26 -27.47
N MET A 840 5.08 -15.60 -26.32
CA MET A 840 5.72 -15.97 -25.05
C MET A 840 5.38 -17.41 -24.66
N ARG A 841 4.14 -17.85 -24.89
CA ARG A 841 3.72 -19.23 -24.63
C ARG A 841 4.34 -20.23 -25.61
N ARG A 842 4.37 -19.91 -26.91
CA ARG A 842 5.00 -20.75 -27.94
C ARG A 842 6.48 -21.02 -27.62
N LEU A 843 7.20 -19.98 -27.21
CA LEU A 843 8.62 -20.04 -26.89
C LEU A 843 8.90 -20.68 -25.51
N GLY A 844 7.87 -20.86 -24.68
CA GLY A 844 8.04 -21.36 -23.31
C GLY A 844 8.57 -20.31 -22.32
N ILE A 845 8.58 -19.03 -22.71
CA ILE A 845 8.90 -17.88 -21.82
C ILE A 845 7.84 -17.78 -20.71
N ALA A 846 6.56 -17.88 -21.10
CA ALA A 846 5.42 -17.85 -20.19
C ALA A 846 4.58 -19.12 -20.34
N GLN A 847 4.38 -19.86 -19.25
CA GLN A 847 3.54 -21.06 -19.32
C GLN A 847 2.06 -20.69 -19.42
N LYS A 848 1.56 -19.82 -18.54
CA LYS A 848 0.14 -19.42 -18.48
C LYS A 848 0.06 -17.89 -18.47
N PRO A 849 0.14 -17.24 -19.65
CA PRO A 849 0.10 -15.79 -19.75
C PRO A 849 -1.15 -15.22 -19.08
N LEU A 850 -0.95 -14.22 -18.22
CA LEU A 850 -2.02 -13.52 -17.52
C LEU A 850 -2.15 -12.10 -18.07
N ILE A 851 -3.34 -11.77 -18.57
CA ILE A 851 -3.69 -10.43 -19.06
C ILE A 851 -4.60 -9.76 -18.04
N ILE A 852 -4.16 -8.63 -17.50
CA ILE A 852 -4.93 -7.83 -16.55
C ILE A 852 -5.48 -6.61 -17.27
N CYS A 853 -6.78 -6.36 -17.14
CA CYS A 853 -7.42 -5.19 -17.74
C CYS A 853 -8.50 -4.58 -16.84
N MET A 854 -8.99 -3.41 -17.21
CA MET A 854 -10.11 -2.78 -16.51
C MET A 854 -11.39 -3.61 -16.67
N LYS A 855 -12.26 -3.57 -15.66
CA LYS A 855 -13.55 -4.30 -15.64
C LYS A 855 -14.40 -4.07 -16.88
N ALA A 856 -14.40 -2.85 -17.42
CA ALA A 856 -15.15 -2.52 -18.63
C ALA A 856 -14.64 -3.24 -19.89
N ASN A 857 -13.36 -3.65 -19.92
CA ASN A 857 -12.70 -4.09 -21.15
C ASN A 857 -12.51 -5.61 -21.23
N VAL A 858 -12.68 -6.35 -20.14
CA VAL A 858 -12.37 -7.80 -20.08
C VAL A 858 -13.06 -8.59 -21.19
N THR A 859 -14.36 -8.36 -21.40
CA THR A 859 -15.14 -9.07 -22.42
C THR A 859 -14.62 -8.78 -23.82
N ASP A 860 -14.28 -7.53 -24.10
CA ASP A 860 -13.85 -7.11 -25.43
C ASP A 860 -12.45 -7.65 -25.71
N VAL A 861 -11.54 -7.62 -24.72
CA VAL A 861 -10.23 -8.26 -24.84
C VAL A 861 -10.37 -9.76 -25.09
N ALA A 862 -11.25 -10.46 -24.37
CA ALA A 862 -11.46 -11.90 -24.56
C ALA A 862 -12.02 -12.23 -25.96
N LYS A 863 -12.97 -11.44 -26.44
CA LYS A 863 -13.52 -11.57 -27.81
C LYS A 863 -12.45 -11.31 -28.86
N ASP A 864 -11.68 -10.23 -28.71
CA ASP A 864 -10.60 -9.88 -29.64
C ASP A 864 -9.49 -10.93 -29.63
N PHE A 865 -9.18 -11.51 -28.46
CA PHE A 865 -8.24 -12.62 -28.34
C PHE A 865 -8.71 -13.81 -29.17
N LEU A 866 -9.94 -14.29 -28.96
CA LEU A 866 -10.48 -15.44 -29.69
C LEU A 866 -10.69 -15.14 -31.17
N LYS A 867 -10.91 -13.88 -31.55
CA LYS A 867 -10.94 -13.48 -32.96
C LYS A 867 -9.56 -13.57 -33.61
N ALA A 868 -8.50 -13.17 -32.89
CA ALA A 868 -7.12 -13.25 -33.36
C ALA A 868 -6.58 -14.69 -33.36
N TYR A 869 -6.94 -15.48 -32.35
CA TYR A 869 -6.51 -16.86 -32.15
C TYR A 869 -7.73 -17.77 -31.87
N PRO A 870 -8.48 -18.20 -32.89
CA PRO A 870 -9.73 -18.95 -32.71
C PRO A 870 -9.59 -20.31 -32.03
N SER A 871 -8.41 -20.92 -32.09
CA SER A 871 -8.13 -22.21 -31.46
C SER A 871 -7.60 -22.09 -30.02
N ALA A 872 -7.39 -20.88 -29.51
CA ALA A 872 -6.82 -20.68 -28.19
C ALA A 872 -7.82 -20.98 -27.06
N LYS A 873 -7.36 -21.70 -26.04
CA LYS A 873 -8.06 -21.91 -24.77
C LYS A 873 -7.91 -20.68 -23.89
N VAL A 874 -8.85 -19.73 -23.99
CA VAL A 874 -8.84 -18.49 -23.20
C VAL A 874 -9.85 -18.58 -22.05
N LEU A 875 -9.41 -18.28 -20.83
CA LEU A 875 -10.29 -18.11 -19.68
C LEU A 875 -10.46 -16.63 -19.35
N ALA A 876 -11.70 -16.14 -19.34
CA ALA A 876 -12.04 -14.77 -18.95
C ALA A 876 -13.33 -14.75 -18.10
N PRO A 877 -13.44 -13.85 -17.10
CA PRO A 877 -14.65 -13.74 -16.29
C PRO A 877 -15.79 -13.07 -17.07
N ASP A 878 -17.03 -13.54 -16.86
CA ASP A 878 -18.24 -12.86 -17.32
C ASP A 878 -18.52 -11.64 -16.42
N PRO A 879 -18.56 -10.40 -16.96
CA PRO A 879 -18.65 -9.22 -16.13
C PRO A 879 -19.98 -9.02 -15.40
N GLN A 880 -21.04 -9.70 -15.83
CA GLN A 880 -22.35 -9.65 -15.18
C GLN A 880 -22.49 -10.77 -14.16
N LYS A 881 -21.74 -11.87 -14.33
CA LYS A 881 -21.95 -13.09 -13.56
C LYS A 881 -20.83 -13.39 -12.57
N ASP A 882 -19.56 -13.08 -12.82
CA ASP A 882 -18.41 -13.69 -12.12
C ASP A 882 -17.72 -12.81 -11.07
N PHE A 883 -18.28 -11.65 -10.72
CA PHE A 883 -17.70 -10.78 -9.68
C PHE A 883 -18.07 -11.13 -8.24
N THR A 884 -18.91 -12.13 -7.99
CA THR A 884 -19.23 -12.59 -6.62
C THR A 884 -18.09 -13.42 -6.03
N LYS A 885 -17.95 -13.44 -4.69
CA LYS A 885 -16.88 -14.18 -3.97
C LYS A 885 -16.82 -15.66 -4.36
N GLN A 886 -17.97 -16.32 -4.45
CA GLN A 886 -18.10 -17.73 -4.85
C GLN A 886 -17.64 -18.00 -6.28
N LYS A 887 -17.98 -17.12 -7.22
CA LYS A 887 -17.58 -17.31 -8.63
C LYS A 887 -16.12 -16.91 -8.89
N ARG A 888 -15.55 -15.98 -8.11
CA ARG A 888 -14.10 -15.77 -8.08
C ARG A 888 -13.34 -17.02 -7.62
N GLN A 889 -13.83 -17.71 -6.59
CA GLN A 889 -13.26 -19.00 -6.16
C GLN A 889 -13.33 -20.04 -7.27
N ARG A 890 -14.44 -20.12 -8.01
CA ARG A 890 -14.57 -20.99 -9.19
C ARG A 890 -13.58 -20.63 -10.30
N LEU A 891 -13.38 -19.35 -10.60
CA LEU A 891 -12.42 -18.88 -11.59
C LEU A 891 -11.00 -19.30 -11.21
N PHE A 892 -10.57 -19.02 -9.97
CA PHE A 892 -9.25 -19.39 -9.48
C PHE A 892 -9.03 -20.91 -9.43
N ALA A 893 -10.05 -21.67 -9.05
CA ALA A 893 -10.04 -23.13 -9.14
C ALA A 893 -9.85 -23.63 -10.58
N SER A 894 -10.53 -23.00 -11.54
CA SER A 894 -10.42 -23.33 -12.97
C SER A 894 -9.04 -23.00 -13.53
N ILE A 895 -8.41 -21.91 -13.06
CA ILE A 895 -7.02 -21.56 -13.39
C ILE A 895 -6.05 -22.63 -12.88
N ALA A 896 -6.21 -23.10 -11.63
CA ALA A 896 -5.32 -24.07 -11.00
C ALA A 896 -5.42 -25.48 -11.60
N SER A 897 -6.61 -25.87 -12.08
CA SER A 897 -6.87 -27.25 -12.54
C SER A 897 -6.68 -27.47 -14.05
N ASN A 898 -6.48 -26.41 -14.83
CA ASN A 898 -6.40 -26.49 -16.28
C ASN A 898 -5.21 -25.70 -16.86
N ASP A 899 -4.74 -26.13 -18.03
CA ASP A 899 -3.68 -25.47 -18.79
C ASP A 899 -4.30 -24.56 -19.87
N TRP A 900 -4.45 -23.28 -19.51
CA TRP A 900 -5.02 -22.23 -20.36
C TRP A 900 -3.97 -21.56 -21.22
N ASP A 901 -4.29 -21.31 -22.50
CA ASP A 901 -3.41 -20.56 -23.41
C ASP A 901 -3.26 -19.09 -23.00
N ALA A 902 -4.31 -18.52 -22.43
CA ALA A 902 -4.26 -17.25 -21.72
C ALA A 902 -5.36 -17.16 -20.66
N VAL A 903 -5.07 -16.44 -19.58
CA VAL A 903 -6.05 -16.05 -18.57
C VAL A 903 -6.22 -14.54 -18.65
N ILE A 904 -7.45 -14.07 -18.72
CA ILE A 904 -7.79 -12.64 -18.70
C ILE A 904 -8.56 -12.37 -17.41
N MET A 905 -8.18 -11.36 -16.63
CA MET A 905 -8.92 -10.97 -15.42
C MET A 905 -8.88 -9.47 -15.15
N THR A 906 -9.70 -9.01 -14.20
CA THR A 906 -9.66 -7.61 -13.78
C THR A 906 -8.54 -7.35 -12.78
N HIS A 907 -8.14 -6.08 -12.69
CA HIS A 907 -7.25 -5.61 -11.61
C HIS A 907 -7.75 -6.01 -10.22
N ASP A 908 -9.05 -5.81 -9.93
CA ASP A 908 -9.65 -6.17 -8.65
C ASP A 908 -9.56 -7.68 -8.35
N MET A 909 -9.68 -8.53 -9.37
CA MET A 909 -9.51 -9.98 -9.21
C MET A 909 -8.05 -10.34 -8.97
N PHE A 910 -7.12 -9.68 -9.66
CA PHE A 910 -5.70 -9.88 -9.45
C PHE A 910 -5.26 -9.49 -8.04
N GLN A 911 -5.76 -8.37 -7.50
CA GLN A 911 -5.52 -7.95 -6.11
C GLN A 911 -6.02 -8.96 -5.06
N ALA A 912 -7.01 -9.79 -5.41
CA ALA A 912 -7.51 -10.83 -4.52
C ALA A 912 -6.63 -12.09 -4.48
N ILE A 913 -5.59 -12.18 -5.34
CA ILE A 913 -4.62 -13.28 -5.31
C ILE A 913 -3.59 -12.98 -4.21
N PRO A 914 -3.49 -13.82 -3.15
CA PRO A 914 -2.54 -13.57 -2.08
C PRO A 914 -1.11 -13.76 -2.59
N GLN A 915 -0.21 -12.83 -2.24
CA GLN A 915 1.21 -12.99 -2.48
C GLN A 915 1.77 -14.17 -1.67
N SER A 916 2.70 -14.92 -2.26
CA SER A 916 3.43 -16.00 -1.59
C SER A 916 4.16 -15.45 -0.36
N PRO A 917 4.12 -16.15 0.80
CA PRO A 917 4.88 -15.75 1.99
C PRO A 917 6.38 -15.58 1.72
N ARG A 918 6.95 -16.39 0.83
CA ARG A 918 8.35 -16.28 0.41
C ARG A 918 8.63 -14.95 -0.28
N VAL A 919 7.79 -14.57 -1.25
CA VAL A 919 7.94 -13.30 -1.99
C VAL A 919 7.75 -12.11 -1.07
N LYS A 920 6.78 -12.18 -0.14
CA LYS A 920 6.62 -11.14 0.89
C LYS A 920 7.90 -10.96 1.71
N LYS A 921 8.52 -12.06 2.14
CA LYS A 921 9.80 -12.04 2.85
C LYS A 921 10.92 -11.44 1.99
N GLU A 922 11.07 -11.89 0.75
CA GLU A 922 12.09 -11.37 -0.19
C GLU A 922 11.91 -9.86 -0.46
N ILE A 923 10.67 -9.39 -0.63
CA ILE A 923 10.37 -7.94 -0.80
C ILE A 923 10.78 -7.16 0.44
N LEU A 924 10.40 -7.65 1.63
CA LEU A 924 10.73 -7.00 2.90
C LEU A 924 12.25 -6.99 3.14
N GLU A 925 12.95 -8.07 2.84
CA GLU A 925 14.41 -8.17 2.93
C GLU A 925 15.11 -7.24 1.94
N GLN A 926 14.61 -7.14 0.70
CA GLN A 926 15.16 -6.22 -0.30
C GLN A 926 14.89 -4.75 0.06
N GLU A 927 13.70 -4.43 0.57
CA GLU A 927 13.36 -3.08 1.03
C GLU A 927 14.20 -2.70 2.25
N LEU A 928 14.45 -3.66 3.15
CA LEU A 928 15.36 -3.48 4.28
C LEU A 928 16.79 -3.23 3.81
N LYS A 929 17.29 -4.02 2.84
CA LYS A 929 18.63 -3.86 2.27
C LYS A 929 18.81 -2.51 1.57
N ASN A 930 17.87 -2.12 0.71
CA ASN A 930 17.91 -0.81 0.04
C ASN A 930 17.94 0.32 1.07
N LEU A 931 17.16 0.18 2.13
CA LEU A 931 17.10 1.17 3.18
C LEU A 931 18.38 1.19 4.04
N GLU A 932 19.06 0.05 4.21
CA GLU A 932 20.39 -0.04 4.82
C GLU A 932 21.47 0.60 3.95
N ASP A 933 21.41 0.41 2.63
CA ASP A 933 22.28 1.05 1.65
C ASP A 933 22.04 2.58 1.60
N ASP A 934 20.78 3.02 1.63
CA ASP A 934 20.38 4.43 1.73
C ASP A 934 20.88 5.05 3.04
N LEU A 935 20.74 4.35 4.18
CA LEU A 935 21.26 4.81 5.47
C LEU A 935 22.78 4.93 5.46
N LYS A 936 23.47 4.02 4.78
CA LYS A 936 24.94 4.06 4.64
C LYS A 936 25.38 5.23 3.77
N ALA A 937 24.76 5.44 2.61
CA ALA A 937 25.02 6.58 1.73
C ALA A 937 24.75 7.92 2.42
N VAL A 938 23.64 8.03 3.15
CA VAL A 938 23.28 9.24 3.92
C VAL A 938 24.20 9.45 5.14
N SER A 939 24.81 8.39 5.69
CA SER A 939 25.80 8.51 6.78
C SER A 939 27.18 8.99 6.31
N GLU A 940 27.51 8.78 5.04
CA GLU A 940 28.79 9.18 4.43
C GLU A 940 28.77 10.63 3.90
N ASP A 941 27.59 11.17 3.55
CA ASP A 941 27.41 12.54 3.08
C ASP A 941 26.96 13.51 4.20
N ARG A 942 27.89 14.35 4.68
CA ARG A 942 27.65 15.30 5.80
C ARG A 942 26.72 16.47 5.46
N SER A 943 26.26 16.58 4.22
CA SER A 943 25.42 17.69 3.73
C SER A 943 23.91 17.45 3.88
N LEU A 944 23.48 16.22 4.15
CA LEU A 944 22.06 15.85 4.22
C LEU A 944 21.44 16.04 5.62
N SER A 945 20.18 16.48 5.62
CA SER A 945 19.38 16.79 6.81
C SER A 945 19.23 15.58 7.75
N LYS A 946 19.56 15.77 9.05
CA LYS A 946 19.31 14.79 10.14
C LYS A 946 17.88 14.24 10.19
N ARG A 947 16.91 14.95 9.61
CA ARG A 947 15.50 14.54 9.51
C ARG A 947 15.28 13.37 8.53
N VAL A 948 16.05 13.31 7.44
CA VAL A 948 15.98 12.22 6.44
C VAL A 948 16.55 10.94 7.04
N LEU A 949 17.69 11.03 7.74
CA LEU A 949 18.32 9.94 8.48
C LEU A 949 17.37 9.31 9.51
N LYS A 950 16.68 10.15 10.29
CA LYS A 950 15.70 9.71 11.30
C LYS A 950 14.45 9.06 10.66
N GLY A 951 14.01 9.54 9.50
CA GLY A 951 12.90 8.95 8.74
C GLY A 951 13.25 7.58 8.14
N LEU A 952 14.46 7.41 7.61
CA LEU A 952 14.96 6.13 7.13
C LEU A 952 15.10 5.13 8.29
N GLN A 953 15.69 5.53 9.42
CA GLN A 953 15.82 4.66 10.61
C GLN A 953 14.46 4.18 11.15
N GLY A 954 13.43 5.05 11.18
CA GLY A 954 12.08 4.65 11.58
C GLY A 954 11.44 3.64 10.62
N ARG A 955 11.68 3.80 9.31
CA ARG A 955 11.21 2.85 8.30
C ARG A 955 11.99 1.52 8.35
N GLN A 956 13.26 1.50 8.75
CA GLN A 956 14.03 0.28 9.04
C GLN A 956 13.40 -0.54 10.18
N GLN A 957 12.99 0.12 11.25
CA GLN A 957 12.36 -0.55 12.40
C GLN A 957 10.98 -1.11 12.07
N ASN A 958 10.23 -0.49 11.15
CA ASN A 958 8.93 -1.00 10.73
C ASN A 958 9.03 -2.19 9.75
N LEU A 959 10.18 -2.37 9.09
CA LEU A 959 10.43 -3.46 8.14
C LEU A 959 11.04 -4.72 8.80
N LYS A 960 11.71 -4.56 9.96
CA LYS A 960 12.23 -5.66 10.80
C LYS A 960 11.14 -6.24 11.69
#